data_AF-A0A2S4NB05-F1
#
_entry.id   AF-A0A2S4NB05-F1
#
_cell.length_a   1.000
_cell.length_b   1.000
_cell.length_c   1.000
_cell.angle_alpha   90.00
_cell.angle_beta   90.00
_cell.angle_gamma   90.00
#
_symmetry.space_group_name_H-M   'P 1'
#
loop_
_entity.id
_entity.type
_entity.pdbx_description
1 polymer ?
#
loop_
_entity_poly.entity_id
_entity_poly.type
_entity_poly.pdbx_seq_one_letter_code
_entity_poly.pdbx_strand_id
1 'polypeptide(L)'
;MKKITFWLFLLMFLQMSAQTGIVVVGANSGSNDAYSQPAPLQDYWKNSRQQYIYTASELLSAGLVAGNITKIGWNVTSIGTSGLEEGYTISMGTTTSSNFASTTFENVSNVVYGPTDFTPSATGQVMFTLTTPFVWDGTSNIIIQICEGATSGAYTTNVVTTYSTLTVNRSLYYTSDTVSACTNTTGTLAMNRPQLVIDGAVASCLPPTALSVSNITNSGASLSWTEPNGATSWSVEYGVSGFTQGGGTLLSSATNPQAVSGLLANTDYQYYVKSNCTSGASNWAGPYTFRTACSSVTSFSENFDTTSLGSLPSCWQKILSNGVSTYATVGVSTTASSSPNGVTIYNSSSPSASYIMLVCPVVSNLSAGTHRLVFKGNTSTATEDVIVGTMSNPADGSTFTPLQTVDLTTSYAQYIVNFASYTGTDSYIAFRKPNTSTYTYTYLDDIVWEPIPATAPACATGITATVNATCGNFPTTISWGAVSGADGYKLSIGTTAGGTDILNNSNLGNVTTYSFTGNLNTTYHYTLTPFNVVGDAVNCASQSFTTVATGCYCDPLYTTGKTSGDLISNISISGTTLANNTGTDAVNPAYTYFTGQPNYTGTLQAGSTYTVSVSVGSFGGQNVAVWIDYNDNYIFEASERVGYTTTSIASNGSATFSITLACNPPLGTHRMRVRDVWNTTGSSISPCATYGYGETEDYNVTVSAAVACPQPSNLSATAITPNSAILSWNIGCAETSWDVHVALAGSGAPTGTPSHPNATSPLTLSSLQPATAYEFYVRANCGTNGFSVWTGPFTFSTIALPPVNDDCTGAIALTAGGVFTDNAIIGTNVSATTGQNIPAPGCAGTLAGEVWFTATVPASGSITIETGNNGTILTDTGLAVYSGSCGNLVLVQCDDDSSADGNFSKVALTGRTPGEVLYVAVWEYGNDTQDTFKVSAYDASLASNTFDAGRFVYYPNPVKHSLTVSYDKNIDKAQIMNLLGQVVKDVTINATESTIDMSSLPTGAYIVKFTSNTQVQTIKVIKE
;
A
#
# COMPACT_ATOMS: atom_id res chain seq x y z
N MET A 1 27.66 -60.38 -58.14
CA MET A 1 27.24 -60.24 -59.55
C MET A 1 26.44 -61.49 -59.94
N LYS A 2 25.21 -61.30 -60.42
CA LYS A 2 24.33 -62.28 -61.11
C LYS A 2 23.57 -63.34 -60.25
N LYS A 3 22.23 -63.23 -60.38
CA LYS A 3 21.17 -64.24 -60.28
C LYS A 3 20.81 -64.76 -58.88
N ILE A 4 19.69 -64.27 -58.34
CA ILE A 4 18.51 -65.02 -57.88
C ILE A 4 17.45 -63.96 -57.50
N THR A 5 16.57 -63.66 -58.44
CA THR A 5 15.36 -62.85 -58.24
C THR A 5 14.31 -63.52 -59.12
N PHE A 6 13.57 -64.49 -58.57
CA PHE A 6 12.30 -65.01 -59.09
C PHE A 6 11.83 -66.10 -58.12
N TRP A 7 10.59 -66.01 -57.64
CA TRP A 7 9.88 -66.92 -56.72
C TRP A 7 10.04 -66.69 -55.21
N LEU A 8 9.38 -65.64 -54.71
CA LEU A 8 8.63 -65.63 -53.44
C LEU A 8 7.68 -64.41 -53.43
N PHE A 9 6.85 -64.32 -54.47
CA PHE A 9 5.69 -63.44 -54.57
C PHE A 9 4.47 -64.34 -54.80
N LEU A 10 4.08 -65.09 -53.77
CA LEU A 10 2.82 -65.85 -53.74
C LEU A 10 2.49 -66.15 -52.26
N LEU A 11 1.24 -65.92 -51.86
CA LEU A 11 0.68 -65.81 -50.50
C LEU A 11 0.92 -64.44 -49.84
N MET A 12 -0.04 -63.54 -49.64
CA MET A 12 -1.48 -63.65 -49.45
C MET A 12 -2.22 -62.61 -50.31
N PHE A 13 -2.82 -63.03 -51.42
CA PHE A 13 -4.14 -62.48 -51.78
C PHE A 13 -5.13 -63.40 -51.06
N LEU A 14 -5.58 -62.99 -49.87
CA LEU A 14 -6.87 -63.48 -49.41
C LEU A 14 -7.86 -62.91 -50.42
N GLN A 15 -8.36 -63.75 -51.33
CA GLN A 15 -9.55 -63.40 -52.10
C GLN A 15 -10.66 -63.18 -51.07
N MET A 16 -10.86 -61.95 -50.63
CA MET A 16 -12.13 -61.55 -50.02
C MET A 16 -13.17 -61.88 -51.09
N SER A 17 -14.07 -62.81 -50.79
CA SER A 17 -15.21 -63.06 -51.66
C SER A 17 -16.02 -61.78 -51.69
N ALA A 18 -15.84 -60.98 -52.74
CA ALA A 18 -16.62 -59.77 -52.98
C ALA A 18 -18.07 -60.21 -53.20
N GLN A 19 -18.97 -59.69 -52.37
CA GLN A 19 -20.40 -59.82 -52.59
C GLN A 19 -20.93 -58.52 -53.17
N THR A 20 -22.06 -58.56 -53.86
CA THR A 20 -22.77 -57.34 -54.26
C THR A 20 -23.58 -56.82 -53.07
N GLY A 21 -23.47 -55.53 -52.78
CA GLY A 21 -24.20 -54.91 -51.68
C GLY A 21 -24.32 -53.40 -51.82
N ILE A 22 -25.27 -52.83 -51.08
CA ILE A 22 -25.55 -51.40 -51.08
C ILE A 22 -24.73 -50.70 -50.00
N VAL A 23 -24.02 -49.64 -50.36
CA VAL A 23 -23.29 -48.75 -49.44
C VAL A 23 -23.70 -47.30 -49.65
N VAL A 24 -23.62 -46.50 -48.58
CA VAL A 24 -23.86 -45.05 -48.63
C VAL A 24 -22.54 -44.34 -48.36
N VAL A 25 -22.14 -43.47 -49.28
CA VAL A 25 -20.85 -42.78 -49.27
C VAL A 25 -21.04 -41.32 -48.87
N GLY A 26 -20.36 -40.91 -47.80
CA GLY A 26 -20.47 -39.58 -47.20
C GLY A 26 -21.36 -39.54 -45.96
N ALA A 27 -21.07 -38.63 -45.03
CA ALA A 27 -21.88 -38.41 -43.83
C ALA A 27 -23.17 -37.64 -44.15
N ASN A 28 -24.26 -37.86 -43.41
CA ASN A 28 -25.47 -37.06 -43.55
C ASN A 28 -25.30 -35.76 -42.76
N SER A 29 -25.08 -34.65 -43.46
CA SER A 29 -24.91 -33.32 -42.89
C SER A 29 -26.12 -32.41 -43.11
N GLY A 30 -27.12 -32.85 -43.87
CA GLY A 30 -28.26 -32.05 -44.28
C GLY A 30 -28.89 -32.56 -45.57
N SER A 31 -29.75 -31.74 -46.17
CA SER A 31 -30.40 -32.02 -47.45
C SER A 31 -30.49 -30.75 -48.29
N ASN A 32 -30.57 -30.87 -49.62
CA ASN A 32 -30.96 -29.71 -50.44
C ASN A 32 -32.40 -29.29 -50.12
N ASP A 33 -32.90 -28.22 -50.74
CA ASP A 33 -34.30 -27.84 -50.69
C ASP A 33 -34.92 -27.86 -52.10
N ALA A 34 -36.16 -27.41 -52.18
CA ALA A 34 -36.94 -27.37 -53.43
C ALA A 34 -36.32 -26.51 -54.54
N TYR A 35 -35.35 -25.64 -54.22
CA TYR A 35 -34.82 -24.62 -55.12
C TYR A 35 -33.28 -24.59 -55.15
N SER A 36 -32.61 -25.11 -54.12
CA SER A 36 -31.16 -25.03 -53.99
C SER A 36 -30.42 -26.08 -54.81
N GLN A 37 -29.17 -25.72 -55.15
CA GLN A 37 -28.22 -26.54 -55.89
C GLN A 37 -26.96 -26.75 -55.02
N PRO A 38 -26.20 -27.83 -55.21
CA PRO A 38 -26.43 -28.92 -56.15
C PRO A 38 -27.56 -29.85 -55.70
N ALA A 39 -28.40 -30.28 -56.64
CA ALA A 39 -29.45 -31.27 -56.42
C ALA A 39 -29.36 -32.32 -57.53
N PRO A 40 -29.02 -33.59 -57.25
CA PRO A 40 -28.72 -34.58 -58.29
C PRO A 40 -29.96 -35.03 -59.09
N LEU A 41 -31.15 -34.68 -58.61
CA LEU A 41 -32.45 -34.85 -59.27
C LEU A 41 -33.13 -33.48 -59.19
N GLN A 42 -32.75 -32.57 -60.09
CA GLN A 42 -33.25 -31.21 -60.09
C GLN A 42 -34.23 -31.02 -61.23
N ASP A 43 -35.37 -30.39 -60.94
CA ASP A 43 -36.40 -30.09 -61.93
C ASP A 43 -36.86 -28.62 -61.83
N TYR A 44 -36.19 -27.84 -60.97
CA TYR A 44 -36.48 -26.41 -60.82
C TYR A 44 -36.01 -25.59 -62.03
N TRP A 45 -34.85 -25.92 -62.62
CA TRP A 45 -34.36 -25.30 -63.86
C TRP A 45 -34.55 -26.25 -65.03
N LYS A 46 -34.84 -25.69 -66.21
CA LYS A 46 -35.06 -26.53 -67.40
C LYS A 46 -33.86 -27.36 -67.81
N ASN A 47 -32.63 -26.95 -67.51
CA ASN A 47 -31.44 -27.70 -67.88
C ASN A 47 -30.45 -27.70 -66.71
N SER A 48 -29.80 -28.83 -66.45
CA SER A 48 -28.69 -28.90 -65.50
C SER A 48 -27.52 -29.76 -65.97
N ARG A 49 -26.32 -29.38 -65.52
CA ARG A 49 -25.09 -30.15 -65.59
C ARG A 49 -24.42 -30.08 -64.25
N GLN A 50 -24.14 -31.23 -63.65
CA GLN A 50 -23.58 -31.31 -62.29
C GLN A 50 -22.48 -32.36 -62.25
N GLN A 51 -21.44 -32.14 -61.45
CA GLN A 51 -20.36 -33.09 -61.21
C GLN A 51 -20.04 -33.23 -59.73
N TYR A 52 -19.71 -34.45 -59.32
CA TYR A 52 -19.41 -34.80 -57.93
C TYR A 52 -18.18 -35.72 -57.84
N ILE A 53 -17.27 -35.45 -56.91
CA ILE A 53 -16.09 -36.32 -56.66
C ILE A 53 -16.25 -37.08 -55.33
N TYR A 54 -16.03 -38.39 -55.35
CA TYR A 54 -15.97 -39.29 -54.19
C TYR A 54 -14.58 -39.92 -54.10
N THR A 55 -13.89 -39.78 -52.96
CA THR A 55 -12.53 -40.34 -52.87
C THR A 55 -12.51 -41.84 -52.71
N ALA A 56 -11.40 -42.45 -53.12
CA ALA A 56 -11.14 -43.85 -52.82
C ALA A 56 -11.19 -44.12 -51.30
N SER A 57 -10.68 -43.22 -50.47
CA SER A 57 -10.76 -43.37 -49.00
C SER A 57 -12.20 -43.38 -48.48
N GLU A 58 -13.09 -42.54 -49.01
CA GLU A 58 -14.51 -42.51 -48.64
C GLU A 58 -15.22 -43.80 -49.10
N LEU A 59 -14.94 -44.25 -50.33
CA LEU A 59 -15.51 -45.46 -50.91
C LEU A 59 -15.08 -46.72 -50.13
N LEU A 60 -13.79 -46.84 -49.80
CA LEU A 60 -13.25 -47.93 -48.98
C LEU A 60 -13.84 -47.90 -47.56
N SER A 61 -13.97 -46.71 -46.97
CA SER A 61 -14.56 -46.55 -45.62
C SER A 61 -16.04 -46.91 -45.58
N ALA A 62 -16.76 -46.68 -46.69
CA ALA A 62 -18.15 -47.11 -46.86
C ALA A 62 -18.28 -48.63 -47.08
N GLY A 63 -17.17 -49.36 -47.24
CA GLY A 63 -17.13 -50.81 -47.41
C GLY A 63 -17.07 -51.29 -48.86
N LEU A 64 -16.93 -50.39 -49.83
CA LEU A 64 -16.74 -50.73 -51.24
C LEU A 64 -15.34 -51.31 -51.45
N VAL A 65 -15.21 -52.31 -52.32
CA VAL A 65 -13.93 -52.87 -52.76
C VAL A 65 -13.80 -52.78 -54.28
N ALA A 66 -12.61 -53.01 -54.81
CA ALA A 66 -12.39 -53.06 -56.25
C ALA A 66 -13.34 -54.07 -56.91
N GLY A 67 -14.04 -53.67 -57.97
CA GLY A 67 -15.03 -54.49 -58.65
C GLY A 67 -16.13 -53.69 -59.35
N ASN A 68 -17.18 -54.40 -59.76
CA ASN A 68 -18.27 -53.81 -60.52
C ASN A 68 -19.21 -53.00 -59.61
N ILE A 69 -19.47 -51.76 -60.01
CA ILE A 69 -20.63 -50.98 -59.59
C ILE A 69 -21.73 -51.21 -60.60
N THR A 70 -22.89 -51.68 -60.15
CA THR A 70 -24.02 -52.05 -61.02
C THR A 70 -25.18 -51.07 -60.90
N LYS A 71 -25.29 -50.36 -59.77
CA LYS A 71 -26.24 -49.26 -59.60
C LYS A 71 -25.62 -48.13 -58.80
N ILE A 72 -26.07 -46.91 -59.08
CA ILE A 72 -25.84 -45.77 -58.20
C ILE A 72 -27.14 -45.04 -57.95
N GLY A 73 -27.22 -44.27 -56.88
CA GLY A 73 -28.44 -43.57 -56.53
C GLY A 73 -28.26 -42.54 -55.45
N TRP A 74 -29.39 -41.98 -55.04
CA TRP A 74 -29.47 -40.88 -54.09
C TRP A 74 -30.50 -41.21 -53.00
N ASN A 75 -30.24 -40.76 -51.78
CA ASN A 75 -31.19 -40.85 -50.69
C ASN A 75 -32.17 -39.67 -50.78
N VAL A 76 -33.41 -39.95 -51.18
CA VAL A 76 -34.48 -38.97 -51.34
C VAL A 76 -35.31 -38.87 -50.07
N THR A 77 -35.49 -37.66 -49.54
CA THR A 77 -36.32 -37.39 -48.35
C THR A 77 -37.68 -36.79 -48.71
N SER A 78 -37.79 -36.08 -49.85
CA SER A 78 -39.05 -35.54 -50.36
C SER A 78 -39.02 -35.43 -51.88
N ILE A 79 -40.15 -35.74 -52.53
CA ILE A 79 -40.31 -35.64 -53.99
C ILE A 79 -40.77 -34.23 -54.43
N GLY A 80 -41.31 -33.44 -53.49
CA GLY A 80 -41.82 -32.09 -53.80
C GLY A 80 -42.93 -32.14 -54.85
N THR A 81 -42.89 -31.20 -55.81
CA THR A 81 -43.72 -31.18 -57.02
C THR A 81 -42.93 -31.59 -58.27
N SER A 82 -41.76 -32.22 -58.10
CA SER A 82 -40.90 -32.67 -59.21
C SER A 82 -41.71 -33.54 -60.18
N GLY A 83 -41.50 -33.30 -61.47
CA GLY A 83 -42.18 -33.93 -62.59
C GLY A 83 -41.27 -34.91 -63.32
N LEU A 84 -41.15 -34.72 -64.64
CA LEU A 84 -40.39 -35.58 -65.54
C LEU A 84 -38.98 -35.01 -65.72
N GLU A 85 -37.97 -35.70 -65.21
CA GLU A 85 -36.56 -35.42 -65.47
C GLU A 85 -36.24 -35.82 -66.91
N GLU A 86 -36.39 -34.88 -67.85
CA GLU A 86 -36.23 -35.11 -69.29
C GLU A 86 -34.75 -35.30 -69.68
N GLY A 87 -34.45 -36.35 -70.43
CA GLY A 87 -33.09 -36.63 -70.92
C GLY A 87 -32.05 -36.91 -69.83
N TYR A 88 -32.48 -37.35 -68.65
CA TYR A 88 -31.61 -37.61 -67.50
C TYR A 88 -30.49 -38.61 -67.85
N THR A 89 -29.25 -38.16 -67.66
CA THR A 89 -28.05 -38.90 -68.04
C THR A 89 -27.04 -38.89 -66.88
N ILE A 90 -26.48 -40.06 -66.57
CA ILE A 90 -25.38 -40.20 -65.63
C ILE A 90 -24.15 -40.69 -66.38
N SER A 91 -23.04 -39.97 -66.26
CA SER A 91 -21.72 -40.41 -66.68
C SER A 91 -20.81 -40.66 -65.48
N MET A 92 -19.97 -41.68 -65.53
CA MET A 92 -19.02 -42.01 -64.48
C MET A 92 -17.60 -42.14 -65.02
N GLY A 93 -16.63 -41.58 -64.30
CA GLY A 93 -15.21 -41.70 -64.61
C GLY A 93 -14.38 -41.81 -63.34
N THR A 94 -13.06 -41.96 -63.53
CA THR A 94 -12.08 -41.88 -62.45
C THR A 94 -11.29 -40.58 -62.54
N THR A 95 -10.91 -40.03 -61.39
CA THR A 95 -10.05 -38.84 -61.32
C THR A 95 -8.99 -39.00 -60.22
N THR A 96 -7.84 -38.36 -60.41
CA THR A 96 -6.83 -38.23 -59.34
C THR A 96 -7.14 -37.03 -58.43
N SER A 97 -8.00 -36.11 -58.88
CA SER A 97 -8.40 -34.92 -58.13
C SER A 97 -9.17 -35.31 -56.87
N SER A 98 -8.87 -34.64 -55.76
CA SER A 98 -9.61 -34.76 -54.49
C SER A 98 -10.49 -33.54 -54.22
N ASN A 99 -10.75 -32.69 -55.20
CA ASN A 99 -11.68 -31.57 -55.15
C ASN A 99 -11.69 -30.89 -56.53
N PHE A 100 -12.71 -30.08 -56.81
CA PHE A 100 -12.70 -29.17 -57.94
C PHE A 100 -11.89 -27.92 -57.61
N ALA A 101 -10.71 -27.81 -58.22
CA ALA A 101 -9.81 -26.68 -58.04
C ALA A 101 -10.18 -25.44 -58.90
N SER A 102 -11.06 -25.61 -59.89
CA SER A 102 -11.55 -24.54 -60.77
C SER A 102 -13.03 -24.71 -61.10
N THR A 103 -13.62 -23.69 -61.71
CA THR A 103 -15.01 -23.70 -62.19
C THR A 103 -15.20 -24.44 -63.50
N THR A 104 -14.17 -25.07 -64.06
CA THR A 104 -14.23 -25.81 -65.33
C THR A 104 -14.67 -27.26 -65.08
N PHE A 105 -15.68 -27.74 -65.81
CA PHE A 105 -16.10 -29.14 -65.71
C PHE A 105 -15.01 -30.10 -66.19
N GLU A 106 -14.75 -31.18 -65.44
CA GLU A 106 -13.85 -32.24 -65.87
C GLU A 106 -14.48 -33.03 -67.04
N ASN A 107 -13.67 -33.65 -67.90
CA ASN A 107 -14.21 -34.43 -69.01
C ASN A 107 -14.62 -35.83 -68.52
N VAL A 108 -15.94 -36.09 -68.45
CA VAL A 108 -16.51 -37.39 -68.09
C VAL A 108 -17.44 -37.85 -69.21
N SER A 109 -16.89 -38.65 -70.14
CA SER A 109 -17.58 -39.06 -71.38
C SER A 109 -18.27 -40.43 -71.31
N ASN A 110 -17.98 -41.23 -70.28
CA ASN A 110 -18.52 -42.58 -70.15
C ASN A 110 -19.93 -42.55 -69.52
N VAL A 111 -20.94 -42.50 -70.39
CA VAL A 111 -22.37 -42.55 -69.99
C VAL A 111 -22.72 -43.95 -69.50
N VAL A 112 -23.13 -44.06 -68.25
CA VAL A 112 -23.50 -45.33 -67.60
C VAL A 112 -25.00 -45.48 -67.37
N TYR A 113 -25.78 -44.41 -67.51
CA TYR A 113 -27.24 -44.43 -67.47
C TYR A 113 -27.80 -43.29 -68.34
N GLY A 114 -28.89 -43.55 -69.06
CA GLY A 114 -29.52 -42.58 -69.95
C GLY A 114 -28.78 -42.35 -71.29
N PRO A 115 -29.20 -41.35 -72.08
CA PRO A 115 -30.28 -40.41 -71.80
C PRO A 115 -31.65 -41.12 -71.77
N THR A 116 -32.41 -40.92 -70.70
CA THR A 116 -33.77 -41.45 -70.55
C THR A 116 -34.57 -40.52 -69.67
N ASP A 117 -35.87 -40.39 -69.96
CA ASP A 117 -36.75 -39.63 -69.08
C ASP A 117 -37.00 -40.42 -67.79
N PHE A 118 -37.01 -39.74 -66.66
CA PHE A 118 -37.16 -40.34 -65.34
C PHE A 118 -38.15 -39.56 -64.49
N THR A 119 -39.09 -40.24 -63.82
CA THR A 119 -40.03 -39.60 -62.88
C THR A 119 -39.75 -40.11 -61.45
N PRO A 120 -39.26 -39.24 -60.55
CA PRO A 120 -39.12 -39.58 -59.13
C PRO A 120 -40.48 -39.93 -58.52
N SER A 121 -40.68 -41.17 -58.07
CA SER A 121 -42.00 -41.67 -57.63
C SER A 121 -42.07 -42.17 -56.18
N ALA A 122 -40.95 -42.21 -55.45
CA ALA A 122 -40.90 -42.64 -54.06
C ALA A 122 -39.73 -42.01 -53.28
N THR A 123 -39.92 -41.78 -51.99
CA THR A 123 -38.84 -41.43 -51.04
C THR A 123 -38.02 -42.68 -50.66
N GLY A 124 -36.81 -42.47 -50.13
CA GLY A 124 -35.84 -43.53 -49.84
C GLY A 124 -34.71 -43.58 -50.86
N GLN A 125 -34.08 -44.76 -51.02
CA GLN A 125 -33.00 -44.96 -51.97
C GLN A 125 -33.54 -45.06 -53.40
N VAL A 126 -33.33 -44.01 -54.19
CA VAL A 126 -33.66 -43.99 -55.62
C VAL A 126 -32.43 -44.41 -56.40
N MET A 127 -32.45 -45.62 -56.97
CA MET A 127 -31.31 -46.28 -57.60
C MET A 127 -31.47 -46.40 -59.12
N PHE A 128 -30.41 -46.05 -59.85
CA PHE A 128 -30.28 -46.16 -61.30
C PHE A 128 -29.43 -47.36 -61.66
N THR A 129 -29.98 -48.28 -62.44
CA THR A 129 -29.24 -49.46 -62.91
C THR A 129 -28.36 -49.07 -64.09
N LEU A 130 -27.05 -49.27 -63.95
CA LEU A 130 -26.10 -48.90 -64.99
C LEU A 130 -26.25 -49.83 -66.20
N THR A 131 -26.32 -49.25 -67.40
CA THR A 131 -26.40 -50.01 -68.65
C THR A 131 -25.13 -50.81 -68.91
N THR A 132 -23.98 -50.26 -68.50
CA THR A 132 -22.69 -50.94 -68.43
C THR A 132 -22.16 -50.81 -67.00
N PRO A 133 -21.90 -51.91 -66.27
CA PRO A 133 -21.30 -51.84 -64.95
C PRO A 133 -20.00 -51.04 -64.96
N PHE A 134 -19.84 -50.12 -64.00
CA PHE A 134 -18.63 -49.33 -63.86
C PHE A 134 -17.60 -50.12 -63.03
N VAL A 135 -16.47 -50.49 -63.63
CA VAL A 135 -15.40 -51.22 -62.94
C VAL A 135 -14.55 -50.23 -62.16
N TRP A 136 -14.60 -50.29 -60.84
CA TRP A 136 -13.76 -49.47 -59.97
C TRP A 136 -12.52 -50.24 -59.51
N ASP A 137 -11.36 -49.58 -59.54
CA ASP A 137 -10.04 -50.18 -59.28
C ASP A 137 -9.68 -50.28 -57.78
N GLY A 138 -10.50 -49.70 -56.90
CA GLY A 138 -10.25 -49.65 -55.46
C GLY A 138 -9.27 -48.58 -55.02
N THR A 139 -8.70 -47.79 -55.94
CA THR A 139 -7.62 -46.81 -55.65
C THR A 139 -7.88 -45.42 -56.20
N SER A 140 -8.60 -45.29 -57.31
CA SER A 140 -8.92 -44.01 -57.94
C SER A 140 -10.15 -43.36 -57.30
N ASN A 141 -10.23 -42.03 -57.32
CA ASN A 141 -11.46 -41.34 -56.94
C ASN A 141 -12.49 -41.48 -58.07
N ILE A 142 -13.78 -41.52 -57.73
CA ILE A 142 -14.86 -41.57 -58.71
C ILE A 142 -15.38 -40.15 -58.94
N ILE A 143 -15.54 -39.77 -60.20
CA ILE A 143 -16.25 -38.56 -60.61
C ILE A 143 -17.56 -38.97 -61.31
N ILE A 144 -18.66 -38.39 -60.87
CA ILE A 144 -20.00 -38.59 -61.42
C ILE A 144 -20.42 -37.28 -62.09
N GLN A 145 -20.92 -37.36 -63.32
CA GLN A 145 -21.58 -36.25 -64.00
C GLN A 145 -23.05 -36.58 -64.22
N ILE A 146 -23.92 -35.61 -63.93
CA ILE A 146 -25.35 -35.65 -64.22
C ILE A 146 -25.65 -34.55 -65.23
N CYS A 147 -26.44 -34.89 -66.24
CA CYS A 147 -26.86 -34.01 -67.32
C CYS A 147 -28.35 -34.24 -67.59
N GLU A 148 -29.16 -33.18 -67.58
CA GLU A 148 -30.59 -33.26 -67.91
C GLU A 148 -31.07 -31.97 -68.60
N GLY A 149 -32.20 -32.03 -69.32
CA GLY A 149 -32.72 -30.92 -70.11
C GLY A 149 -34.17 -31.10 -70.57
N ALA A 150 -35.07 -30.26 -70.07
CA ALA A 150 -36.46 -30.15 -70.45
C ALA A 150 -36.64 -29.39 -71.77
N THR A 151 -37.29 -30.02 -72.73
CA THR A 151 -37.73 -29.46 -74.01
C THR A 151 -39.14 -28.86 -73.97
N SER A 152 -40.02 -29.21 -73.00
CA SER A 152 -41.36 -28.60 -72.95
C SER A 152 -42.13 -28.56 -71.62
N GLY A 153 -41.52 -28.88 -70.46
CA GLY A 153 -42.20 -28.95 -69.16
C GLY A 153 -42.57 -27.63 -68.46
N ALA A 154 -43.55 -27.70 -67.55
CA ALA A 154 -43.93 -26.65 -66.59
C ALA A 154 -42.91 -26.52 -65.45
N TYR A 155 -42.78 -25.34 -64.82
CA TYR A 155 -41.87 -25.13 -63.69
C TYR A 155 -42.28 -25.96 -62.46
N THR A 156 -41.40 -26.85 -62.00
CA THR A 156 -41.60 -27.70 -60.81
C THR A 156 -40.54 -27.39 -59.73
N THR A 157 -40.31 -28.30 -58.78
CA THR A 157 -39.33 -28.16 -57.69
C THR A 157 -38.37 -29.33 -57.68
N ASN A 158 -37.16 -29.13 -57.16
CA ASN A 158 -36.16 -30.18 -57.03
C ASN A 158 -36.65 -31.30 -56.10
N VAL A 159 -36.20 -32.53 -56.39
CA VAL A 159 -36.25 -33.61 -55.40
C VAL A 159 -35.27 -33.30 -54.28
N VAL A 160 -35.70 -33.50 -53.04
CA VAL A 160 -34.87 -33.28 -51.87
C VAL A 160 -34.05 -34.54 -51.56
N THR A 161 -32.73 -34.39 -51.59
CA THR A 161 -31.75 -35.45 -51.33
C THR A 161 -30.80 -35.06 -50.19
N THR A 162 -30.33 -36.05 -49.44
CA THR A 162 -29.33 -35.83 -48.38
C THR A 162 -27.94 -35.57 -48.95
N TYR A 163 -27.15 -34.71 -48.30
CA TYR A 163 -25.77 -34.40 -48.69
C TYR A 163 -24.78 -34.52 -47.51
N SER A 164 -23.49 -34.53 -47.83
CA SER A 164 -22.38 -34.25 -46.92
C SER A 164 -21.87 -32.83 -47.13
N THR A 165 -21.68 -32.06 -46.06
CA THR A 165 -20.97 -30.77 -46.11
C THR A 165 -19.49 -31.02 -45.87
N LEU A 166 -18.65 -30.62 -46.83
CA LEU A 166 -17.22 -30.90 -46.82
C LEU A 166 -16.43 -29.59 -46.67
N THR A 167 -15.17 -29.67 -46.26
CA THR A 167 -14.28 -28.51 -46.12
C THR A 167 -13.64 -28.06 -47.44
N VAL A 168 -13.93 -28.77 -48.54
CA VAL A 168 -13.41 -28.52 -49.89
C VAL A 168 -14.53 -28.66 -50.92
N ASN A 169 -14.38 -28.03 -52.09
CA ASN A 169 -15.37 -28.06 -53.16
C ASN A 169 -15.41 -29.44 -53.83
N ARG A 170 -16.48 -30.19 -53.61
CA ARG A 170 -16.66 -31.56 -54.13
C ARG A 170 -17.81 -31.69 -55.10
N SER A 171 -18.44 -30.57 -55.39
CA SER A 171 -19.52 -30.44 -56.34
C SER A 171 -19.28 -29.23 -57.24
N LEU A 172 -19.65 -29.37 -58.50
CA LEU A 172 -19.64 -28.31 -59.50
C LEU A 172 -20.94 -28.40 -60.28
N TYR A 173 -21.70 -27.31 -60.40
CA TYR A 173 -23.03 -27.35 -61.05
C TYR A 173 -23.28 -26.14 -61.95
N TYR A 174 -24.09 -26.32 -62.97
CA TYR A 174 -24.59 -25.26 -63.85
C TYR A 174 -26.05 -25.55 -64.19
N THR A 175 -26.90 -24.53 -64.12
CA THR A 175 -28.32 -24.62 -64.46
C THR A 175 -28.72 -23.51 -65.42
N SER A 176 -29.72 -23.76 -66.27
CA SER A 176 -30.20 -22.78 -67.25
C SER A 176 -31.61 -23.06 -67.75
N ASP A 177 -32.40 -22.00 -67.95
CA ASP A 177 -33.72 -22.09 -68.58
C ASP A 177 -33.71 -22.02 -70.11
N THR A 178 -32.61 -21.57 -70.70
CA THR A 178 -32.58 -21.14 -72.11
C THR A 178 -31.54 -21.85 -72.95
N VAL A 179 -30.48 -22.37 -72.34
CA VAL A 179 -29.40 -23.06 -73.03
C VAL A 179 -29.17 -24.43 -72.42
N SER A 180 -28.78 -25.40 -73.26
CA SER A 180 -28.41 -26.73 -72.77
C SER A 180 -27.25 -26.63 -71.78
N ALA A 181 -27.48 -27.10 -70.56
CA ALA A 181 -26.45 -27.11 -69.52
C ALA A 181 -25.35 -28.15 -69.81
N CYS A 182 -25.69 -29.23 -70.52
CA CYS A 182 -24.81 -30.35 -70.83
C CYS A 182 -23.59 -29.95 -71.68
N THR A 183 -23.70 -28.88 -72.47
CA THR A 183 -22.61 -28.38 -73.33
C THR A 183 -21.81 -27.26 -72.68
N ASN A 184 -22.24 -26.73 -71.53
CA ASN A 184 -21.52 -25.65 -70.86
C ASN A 184 -20.19 -26.13 -70.29
N THR A 185 -19.13 -25.34 -70.44
CA THR A 185 -17.77 -25.69 -70.01
C THR A 185 -17.44 -25.24 -68.59
N THR A 186 -18.25 -24.35 -67.99
CA THR A 186 -18.03 -23.80 -66.65
C THR A 186 -19.25 -23.91 -65.75
N GLY A 187 -19.04 -23.93 -64.43
CA GLY A 187 -20.09 -24.01 -63.41
C GLY A 187 -19.72 -23.32 -62.09
N THR A 188 -20.54 -23.55 -61.07
CA THR A 188 -20.42 -22.99 -59.72
C THR A 188 -19.94 -24.05 -58.75
N LEU A 189 -18.91 -23.73 -57.96
CA LEU A 189 -18.33 -24.61 -56.95
C LEU A 189 -19.22 -24.70 -55.71
N ALA A 190 -19.35 -25.90 -55.14
CA ALA A 190 -20.06 -26.12 -53.89
C ALA A 190 -19.36 -27.14 -52.98
N MET A 191 -19.44 -26.87 -51.68
CA MET A 191 -18.95 -27.74 -50.60
C MET A 191 -19.93 -28.85 -50.22
N ASN A 192 -21.22 -28.65 -50.48
CA ASN A 192 -22.23 -29.67 -50.28
C ASN A 192 -22.15 -30.67 -51.44
N ARG A 193 -22.01 -31.96 -51.13
CA ARG A 193 -22.00 -33.06 -52.10
C ARG A 193 -23.08 -34.07 -51.73
N PRO A 194 -23.98 -34.46 -52.66
CA PRO A 194 -24.99 -35.48 -52.38
C PRO A 194 -24.39 -36.75 -51.77
N GLN A 195 -25.14 -37.43 -50.90
CA GLN A 195 -24.74 -38.76 -50.43
C GLN A 195 -24.98 -39.76 -51.55
N LEU A 196 -23.92 -40.42 -51.99
CA LEU A 196 -23.99 -41.41 -53.06
C LEU A 196 -24.34 -42.77 -52.49
N VAL A 197 -25.39 -43.37 -53.04
CA VAL A 197 -25.75 -44.76 -52.78
C VAL A 197 -25.18 -45.61 -53.90
N ILE A 198 -24.43 -46.66 -53.59
CA ILE A 198 -23.79 -47.53 -54.57
C ILE A 198 -24.22 -48.96 -54.31
N ASP A 199 -24.70 -49.65 -55.34
CA ASP A 199 -24.79 -51.12 -55.37
C ASP A 199 -23.59 -51.65 -56.15
N GLY A 200 -22.66 -52.31 -55.46
CA GLY A 200 -21.41 -52.74 -56.07
C GLY A 200 -20.68 -53.81 -55.26
N ALA A 201 -19.45 -54.11 -55.66
CA ALA A 201 -18.58 -55.03 -54.93
C ALA A 201 -18.25 -54.47 -53.54
N VAL A 202 -18.68 -55.15 -52.48
CA VAL A 202 -18.43 -54.76 -51.08
C VAL A 202 -17.65 -55.84 -50.33
N ALA A 203 -16.90 -55.43 -49.31
CA ALA A 203 -16.20 -56.34 -48.42
C ALA A 203 -17.21 -57.21 -47.65
N SER A 204 -16.99 -58.53 -47.64
CA SER A 204 -17.88 -59.48 -46.96
C SER A 204 -17.68 -59.54 -45.45
N CYS A 205 -16.57 -59.01 -44.91
CA CYS A 205 -16.32 -58.91 -43.47
C CYS A 205 -15.64 -57.58 -43.13
N LEU A 206 -16.31 -56.73 -42.34
CA LEU A 206 -15.82 -55.40 -41.96
C LEU A 206 -15.28 -55.42 -40.52
N PRO A 207 -14.23 -54.63 -40.21
CA PRO A 207 -13.70 -54.51 -38.86
C PRO A 207 -14.70 -53.81 -37.92
N PRO A 208 -14.72 -54.16 -36.61
CA PRO A 208 -15.54 -53.45 -35.62
C PRO A 208 -15.23 -51.96 -35.55
N THR A 209 -16.22 -51.16 -35.15
CA THR A 209 -16.12 -49.70 -35.01
C THR A 209 -16.45 -49.28 -33.57
N ALA A 210 -16.30 -47.99 -33.23
CA ALA A 210 -16.70 -47.43 -31.92
C ALA A 210 -16.19 -48.22 -30.70
N LEU A 211 -14.89 -48.55 -30.70
CA LEU A 211 -14.23 -49.23 -29.57
C LEU A 211 -14.35 -48.38 -28.29
N SER A 212 -14.61 -49.02 -27.17
CA SER A 212 -14.75 -48.38 -25.85
C SER A 212 -14.34 -49.33 -24.72
N VAL A 213 -14.17 -48.78 -23.51
CA VAL A 213 -13.92 -49.52 -22.27
C VAL A 213 -14.80 -48.98 -21.15
N SER A 214 -15.31 -49.88 -20.31
CA SER A 214 -16.05 -49.56 -19.08
C SER A 214 -15.62 -50.48 -17.93
N ASN A 215 -16.17 -50.26 -16.72
CA ASN A 215 -15.95 -51.11 -15.54
C ASN A 215 -14.45 -51.38 -15.25
N ILE A 216 -13.63 -50.35 -15.38
CA ILE A 216 -12.19 -50.45 -15.11
C ILE A 216 -12.01 -50.67 -13.60
N THR A 217 -11.35 -51.77 -13.26
CA THR A 217 -10.91 -52.10 -11.90
C THR A 217 -9.38 -52.11 -11.84
N ASN A 218 -8.80 -52.42 -10.69
CA ASN A 218 -7.35 -52.56 -10.55
C ASN A 218 -6.79 -53.82 -11.25
N SER A 219 -7.64 -54.75 -11.67
CA SER A 219 -7.24 -56.04 -12.22
C SER A 219 -8.05 -56.48 -13.43
N GLY A 220 -8.87 -55.59 -14.00
CA GLY A 220 -9.75 -55.93 -15.11
C GLY A 220 -10.47 -54.73 -15.72
N ALA A 221 -11.13 -54.95 -16.85
CA ALA A 221 -11.96 -53.98 -17.56
C ALA A 221 -12.98 -54.69 -18.45
N SER A 222 -13.97 -53.96 -18.94
CA SER A 222 -14.96 -54.44 -19.92
C SER A 222 -14.71 -53.74 -21.25
N LEU A 223 -14.26 -54.47 -22.28
CA LEU A 223 -14.00 -53.98 -23.63
C LEU A 223 -15.27 -54.08 -24.49
N SER A 224 -15.60 -53.06 -25.28
CA SER A 224 -16.84 -53.05 -26.08
C SER A 224 -16.61 -52.42 -27.47
N TRP A 225 -17.42 -52.80 -28.46
CA TRP A 225 -17.35 -52.25 -29.83
C TRP A 225 -18.73 -52.31 -30.53
N THR A 226 -18.83 -51.75 -31.74
CA THR A 226 -20.01 -51.84 -32.62
C THR A 226 -19.70 -52.72 -33.82
N GLU A 227 -20.51 -53.75 -34.05
CA GLU A 227 -20.38 -54.67 -35.20
C GLU A 227 -21.12 -54.13 -36.44
N PRO A 228 -20.42 -53.88 -37.56
CA PRO A 228 -21.02 -53.23 -38.72
C PRO A 228 -21.78 -54.14 -39.69
N ASN A 229 -21.44 -55.43 -39.82
CA ASN A 229 -22.06 -56.29 -40.85
C ASN A 229 -22.44 -57.70 -40.38
N GLY A 230 -22.78 -57.81 -39.09
CA GLY A 230 -23.51 -58.97 -38.54
C GLY A 230 -22.65 -60.17 -38.18
N ALA A 231 -21.33 -60.02 -38.04
CA ALA A 231 -20.51 -61.07 -37.46
C ALA A 231 -21.01 -61.44 -36.06
N THR A 232 -21.06 -62.74 -35.76
CA THR A 232 -21.50 -63.26 -34.45
C THR A 232 -20.33 -63.73 -33.58
N SER A 233 -19.10 -63.61 -34.08
CA SER A 233 -17.89 -64.00 -33.36
C SER A 233 -16.74 -63.02 -33.65
N TRP A 234 -15.92 -62.77 -32.64
CA TRP A 234 -14.80 -61.83 -32.71
C TRP A 234 -13.53 -62.42 -32.13
N SER A 235 -12.39 -61.91 -32.58
CA SER A 235 -11.12 -62.11 -31.89
C SER A 235 -10.68 -60.79 -31.26
N VAL A 236 -10.29 -60.82 -29.99
CA VAL A 236 -9.70 -59.67 -29.28
C VAL A 236 -8.26 -60.00 -28.94
N GLU A 237 -7.36 -59.05 -29.15
CA GLU A 237 -5.98 -59.14 -28.66
C GLU A 237 -5.72 -57.96 -27.74
N TYR A 238 -5.34 -58.21 -26.49
CA TYR A 238 -5.07 -57.15 -25.51
C TYR A 238 -3.74 -57.39 -24.78
N GLY A 239 -3.11 -56.31 -24.31
CA GLY A 239 -1.82 -56.37 -23.63
C GLY A 239 -1.39 -55.00 -23.13
N VAL A 240 -0.27 -54.95 -22.41
CA VAL A 240 0.33 -53.69 -21.96
C VAL A 240 0.56 -52.79 -23.17
N SER A 241 0.17 -51.52 -23.05
CA SER A 241 0.24 -50.53 -24.12
C SER A 241 1.63 -50.48 -24.73
N GLY A 242 1.70 -50.41 -26.07
CA GLY A 242 2.95 -50.48 -26.83
C GLY A 242 3.36 -51.89 -27.29
N PHE A 243 2.60 -52.95 -26.99
CA PHE A 243 2.86 -54.27 -27.58
C PHE A 243 2.66 -54.26 -29.11
N THR A 244 3.48 -55.02 -29.83
CA THR A 244 3.30 -55.21 -31.29
C THR A 244 2.17 -56.22 -31.53
N GLN A 245 1.21 -55.89 -32.39
CA GLN A 245 0.08 -56.78 -32.74
C GLN A 245 0.60 -58.19 -33.12
N GLY A 246 0.05 -59.22 -32.48
CA GLY A 246 0.57 -60.61 -32.48
C GLY A 246 1.35 -61.00 -31.21
N GLY A 247 1.74 -60.05 -30.37
CA GLY A 247 2.48 -60.27 -29.11
C GLY A 247 1.64 -60.10 -27.84
N GLY A 248 0.34 -59.82 -27.97
CA GLY A 248 -0.59 -59.66 -26.85
C GLY A 248 -1.25 -60.98 -26.44
N THR A 249 -2.17 -60.90 -25.48
CA THR A 249 -3.05 -62.01 -25.11
C THR A 249 -4.20 -62.10 -26.10
N LEU A 250 -4.28 -63.19 -26.85
CA LEU A 250 -5.31 -63.42 -27.87
C LEU A 250 -6.50 -64.19 -27.28
N LEU A 251 -7.69 -63.61 -27.43
CA LEU A 251 -8.99 -64.23 -27.21
C LEU A 251 -9.63 -64.52 -28.58
N SER A 252 -9.62 -65.76 -29.03
CA SER A 252 -10.13 -66.16 -30.36
C SER A 252 -11.65 -66.25 -30.48
N SER A 253 -12.38 -66.13 -29.37
CA SER A 253 -13.84 -66.22 -29.30
C SER A 253 -14.37 -65.26 -28.25
N ALA A 254 -14.17 -63.96 -28.50
CA ALA A 254 -14.58 -62.90 -27.59
C ALA A 254 -16.09 -62.62 -27.69
N THR A 255 -16.68 -62.16 -26.58
CA THR A 255 -18.05 -61.63 -26.51
C THR A 255 -18.04 -60.10 -26.60
N ASN A 256 -19.19 -59.47 -26.86
CA ASN A 256 -19.30 -58.00 -26.85
C ASN A 256 -20.46 -57.59 -25.92
N PRO A 257 -20.18 -57.01 -24.73
CA PRO A 257 -18.85 -56.65 -24.21
C PRO A 257 -17.99 -57.86 -23.79
N GLN A 258 -16.66 -57.69 -23.80
CA GLN A 258 -15.65 -58.65 -23.35
C GLN A 258 -15.06 -58.23 -22.00
N ALA A 259 -15.30 -59.01 -20.95
CA ALA A 259 -14.60 -58.83 -19.68
C ALA A 259 -13.17 -59.38 -19.77
N VAL A 260 -12.18 -58.59 -19.35
CA VAL A 260 -10.78 -59.01 -19.17
C VAL A 260 -10.40 -58.89 -17.70
N SER A 261 -9.65 -59.87 -17.19
CA SER A 261 -9.23 -59.96 -15.79
C SER A 261 -7.76 -60.39 -15.68
N GLY A 262 -7.18 -60.33 -14.47
CA GLY A 262 -5.77 -60.64 -14.23
C GLY A 262 -4.81 -59.56 -14.76
N LEU A 263 -5.32 -58.35 -14.98
CA LEU A 263 -4.50 -57.21 -15.40
C LEU A 263 -3.66 -56.69 -14.22
N LEU A 264 -2.51 -56.09 -14.53
CA LEU A 264 -1.70 -55.38 -13.54
C LEU A 264 -2.36 -54.05 -13.20
N ALA A 265 -2.36 -53.68 -11.93
CA ALA A 265 -2.90 -52.40 -11.46
C ALA A 265 -2.08 -51.22 -11.98
N ASN A 266 -2.72 -50.06 -12.12
CA ASN A 266 -2.12 -48.81 -12.60
C ASN A 266 -1.24 -48.98 -13.86
N THR A 267 -1.67 -49.80 -14.83
CA THR A 267 -0.89 -50.13 -16.03
C THR A 267 -1.68 -49.77 -17.28
N ASP A 268 -1.03 -49.10 -18.25
CA ASP A 268 -1.66 -48.83 -19.56
C ASP A 268 -1.79 -50.14 -20.33
N TYR A 269 -2.98 -50.39 -20.84
CA TYR A 269 -3.31 -51.48 -21.74
C TYR A 269 -3.78 -50.91 -23.07
N GLN A 270 -3.61 -51.69 -24.12
CA GLN A 270 -4.27 -51.46 -25.40
C GLN A 270 -4.95 -52.75 -25.86
N TYR A 271 -5.99 -52.64 -26.68
CA TYR A 271 -6.60 -53.79 -27.32
C TYR A 271 -6.94 -53.54 -28.80
N TYR A 272 -6.97 -54.64 -29.54
CA TYR A 272 -7.43 -54.74 -30.91
C TYR A 272 -8.59 -55.72 -30.97
N VAL A 273 -9.51 -55.52 -31.92
CA VAL A 273 -10.62 -56.45 -32.16
C VAL A 273 -10.86 -56.63 -33.65
N LYS A 274 -11.18 -57.85 -34.08
CA LYS A 274 -11.59 -58.15 -35.46
C LYS A 274 -12.84 -59.03 -35.47
N SER A 275 -13.62 -58.89 -36.53
CA SER A 275 -14.80 -59.70 -36.79
C SER A 275 -14.40 -60.99 -37.49
N ASN A 276 -14.93 -62.13 -37.03
CA ASN A 276 -14.74 -63.43 -37.64
C ASN A 276 -16.03 -63.80 -38.40
N CYS A 277 -16.09 -63.46 -39.69
CA CYS A 277 -17.23 -63.78 -40.55
C CYS A 277 -17.06 -65.16 -41.21
N THR A 278 -18.14 -65.71 -41.76
CA THR A 278 -18.11 -66.99 -42.51
C THR A 278 -17.25 -66.91 -43.78
N SER A 279 -17.07 -65.72 -44.35
CA SER A 279 -16.24 -65.44 -45.53
C SER A 279 -14.76 -65.21 -45.22
N GLY A 280 -14.37 -65.27 -43.94
CA GLY A 280 -13.02 -64.93 -43.46
C GLY A 280 -13.04 -63.84 -42.40
N ALA A 281 -11.88 -63.59 -41.80
CA ALA A 281 -11.73 -62.54 -40.78
C ALA A 281 -11.59 -61.15 -41.40
N SER A 282 -12.12 -60.14 -40.73
CA SER A 282 -11.85 -58.74 -41.07
C SER A 282 -10.40 -58.35 -40.75
N ASN A 283 -10.01 -57.15 -41.19
CA ASN A 283 -8.85 -56.47 -40.61
C ASN A 283 -9.07 -56.20 -39.10
N TRP A 284 -8.00 -55.94 -38.36
CA TRP A 284 -8.08 -55.54 -36.95
C TRP A 284 -8.47 -54.07 -36.81
N ALA A 285 -9.41 -53.77 -35.92
CA ALA A 285 -9.70 -52.44 -35.41
C ALA A 285 -8.88 -52.18 -34.13
N GLY A 286 -8.28 -51.00 -34.00
CA GLY A 286 -7.43 -50.61 -32.86
C GLY A 286 -6.07 -50.04 -33.29
N PRO A 287 -5.16 -49.73 -32.34
CA PRO A 287 -5.31 -49.98 -30.90
C PRO A 287 -6.28 -49.00 -30.22
N TYR A 288 -7.03 -49.49 -29.23
CA TYR A 288 -7.73 -48.65 -28.25
C TYR A 288 -7.05 -48.78 -26.89
N THR A 289 -6.68 -47.66 -26.26
CA THR A 289 -5.91 -47.64 -25.01
C THR A 289 -6.79 -47.35 -23.79
N PHE A 290 -6.46 -47.96 -22.66
CA PHE A 290 -7.07 -47.70 -21.35
C PHE A 290 -6.08 -47.98 -20.22
N ARG A 291 -6.32 -47.46 -19.02
CA ARG A 291 -5.46 -47.64 -17.82
C ARG A 291 -6.26 -48.33 -16.72
N THR A 292 -5.72 -49.39 -16.12
CA THR A 292 -6.33 -50.03 -14.93
C THR A 292 -6.26 -49.13 -13.70
N ALA A 293 -7.22 -49.30 -12.78
CA ALA A 293 -7.23 -48.54 -11.53
C ALA A 293 -6.06 -48.91 -10.61
N CYS A 294 -5.80 -48.09 -9.59
CA CYS A 294 -4.77 -48.38 -8.60
C CYS A 294 -5.21 -49.47 -7.61
N SER A 295 -4.26 -50.29 -7.16
CA SER A 295 -4.48 -51.17 -6.01
C SER A 295 -4.50 -50.38 -4.72
N SER A 296 -5.29 -50.85 -3.75
CA SER A 296 -5.28 -50.27 -2.42
C SER A 296 -3.99 -50.57 -1.68
N VAL A 297 -3.52 -49.59 -0.90
CA VAL A 297 -2.33 -49.69 -0.07
C VAL A 297 -2.70 -49.64 1.41
N THR A 298 -1.85 -50.18 2.28
CA THR A 298 -2.03 -50.05 3.74
C THR A 298 -1.24 -48.87 4.30
N SER A 299 -0.21 -48.42 3.59
CA SER A 299 0.67 -47.31 3.97
C SER A 299 1.25 -46.69 2.71
N PHE A 300 1.56 -45.39 2.73
CA PHE A 300 2.28 -44.71 1.65
C PHE A 300 3.11 -43.56 2.19
N SER A 301 4.13 -43.16 1.44
CA SER A 301 4.95 -41.98 1.69
C SER A 301 5.25 -41.33 0.35
N GLU A 302 4.96 -40.04 0.24
CA GLU A 302 5.13 -39.26 -0.98
C GLU A 302 5.77 -37.91 -0.66
N ASN A 303 6.89 -37.63 -1.31
CA ASN A 303 7.62 -36.37 -1.19
C ASN A 303 7.70 -35.61 -2.54
N PHE A 304 7.01 -36.07 -3.58
CA PHE A 304 6.85 -35.43 -4.88
C PHE A 304 8.13 -35.18 -5.70
N ASP A 305 9.31 -35.49 -5.17
CA ASP A 305 10.63 -35.22 -5.77
C ASP A 305 10.83 -35.84 -7.16
N THR A 306 10.25 -37.01 -7.40
CA THR A 306 10.36 -37.73 -8.67
C THR A 306 9.28 -37.36 -9.69
N THR A 307 8.34 -36.49 -9.31
CA THR A 307 7.17 -36.14 -10.13
C THR A 307 7.43 -34.86 -10.91
N SER A 308 7.03 -34.82 -12.18
CA SER A 308 7.24 -33.63 -13.02
C SER A 308 6.34 -32.47 -12.61
N LEU A 309 6.87 -31.24 -12.73
CA LEU A 309 6.17 -30.01 -12.36
C LEU A 309 4.80 -29.90 -13.06
N GLY A 310 3.79 -29.48 -12.31
CA GLY A 310 2.40 -29.34 -12.77
C GLY A 310 1.61 -30.66 -12.86
N SER A 311 2.27 -31.81 -12.73
CA SER A 311 1.62 -33.14 -12.71
C SER A 311 1.38 -33.63 -11.29
N LEU A 312 0.79 -34.82 -11.15
CA LEU A 312 0.67 -35.55 -9.89
C LEU A 312 1.26 -36.95 -10.04
N PRO A 313 1.78 -37.56 -8.95
CA PRO A 313 2.27 -38.92 -9.01
C PRO A 313 1.14 -39.90 -9.39
N SER A 314 1.54 -41.08 -9.87
CA SER A 314 0.57 -42.16 -10.11
C SER A 314 -0.27 -42.44 -8.86
N CYS A 315 -1.56 -42.74 -9.05
CA CYS A 315 -2.53 -42.99 -7.98
C CYS A 315 -2.90 -41.80 -7.09
N TRP A 316 -2.31 -40.63 -7.31
CA TRP A 316 -2.80 -39.37 -6.78
C TRP A 316 -3.73 -38.70 -7.80
N GLN A 317 -4.76 -38.04 -7.32
CA GLN A 317 -5.74 -37.37 -8.17
C GLN A 317 -5.98 -35.94 -7.70
N LYS A 318 -6.51 -35.11 -8.60
CA LYS A 318 -7.03 -33.81 -8.24
C LYS A 318 -8.49 -33.71 -8.60
N ILE A 319 -9.24 -32.99 -7.77
CA ILE A 319 -10.60 -32.58 -8.05
C ILE A 319 -10.61 -31.06 -8.16
N LEU A 320 -11.07 -30.58 -9.31
CA LEU A 320 -11.33 -29.18 -9.61
C LEU A 320 -12.76 -29.07 -10.14
N SER A 321 -13.73 -28.86 -9.26
CA SER A 321 -15.16 -28.87 -9.62
C SER A 321 -16.01 -27.91 -8.77
N ASN A 322 -17.29 -27.76 -9.13
CA ASN A 322 -18.23 -26.84 -8.48
C ASN A 322 -17.83 -25.35 -8.63
N GLY A 323 -17.71 -24.88 -9.87
CA GLY A 323 -17.49 -23.46 -10.17
C GLY A 323 -16.05 -22.96 -10.04
N VAL A 324 -15.06 -23.86 -10.11
CA VAL A 324 -13.63 -23.53 -9.99
C VAL A 324 -13.16 -22.60 -11.12
N SER A 325 -12.33 -21.61 -10.77
CA SER A 325 -11.67 -20.71 -11.73
C SER A 325 -10.74 -21.49 -12.66
N THR A 326 -10.65 -21.08 -13.94
CA THR A 326 -9.76 -21.71 -14.93
C THR A 326 -8.27 -21.64 -14.57
N TYR A 327 -7.90 -20.76 -13.63
CA TYR A 327 -6.52 -20.58 -13.16
C TYR A 327 -6.22 -21.30 -11.84
N ALA A 328 -7.22 -21.92 -11.22
CA ALA A 328 -6.97 -22.75 -10.04
C ALA A 328 -6.20 -24.02 -10.43
N THR A 329 -5.30 -24.47 -9.57
CA THR A 329 -4.47 -25.63 -9.87
C THR A 329 -4.18 -26.48 -8.64
N VAL A 330 -4.00 -27.77 -8.89
CA VAL A 330 -3.39 -28.74 -7.97
C VAL A 330 -2.31 -29.45 -8.79
N GLY A 331 -1.07 -29.42 -8.31
CA GLY A 331 0.05 -30.04 -9.01
C GLY A 331 1.40 -29.80 -8.34
N VAL A 332 2.38 -30.61 -8.71
CA VAL A 332 3.74 -30.56 -8.17
C VAL A 332 4.45 -29.25 -8.56
N SER A 333 5.24 -28.71 -7.64
CA SER A 333 5.95 -27.43 -7.72
C SER A 333 7.30 -27.50 -7.01
N THR A 334 8.18 -26.54 -7.24
CA THR A 334 9.48 -26.44 -6.56
C THR A 334 9.40 -25.85 -5.15
N THR A 335 8.21 -25.42 -4.70
CA THR A 335 8.00 -24.98 -3.32
C THR A 335 7.78 -26.21 -2.47
N ALA A 336 8.78 -26.57 -1.67
CA ALA A 336 8.85 -27.87 -1.00
C ALA A 336 9.42 -27.76 0.41
N SER A 337 9.07 -28.69 1.29
CA SER A 337 9.72 -28.87 2.58
C SER A 337 10.98 -29.73 2.46
N SER A 338 10.95 -30.76 1.63
CA SER A 338 12.11 -31.57 1.25
C SER A 338 12.43 -31.29 -0.22
N SER A 339 13.71 -31.15 -0.55
CA SER A 339 14.10 -30.74 -1.91
C SER A 339 14.18 -31.96 -2.84
N PRO A 340 13.83 -31.81 -4.14
CA PRO A 340 13.46 -30.56 -4.82
C PRO A 340 11.98 -30.13 -4.83
N ASN A 341 10.99 -31.01 -4.61
CA ASN A 341 9.60 -30.72 -5.00
C ASN A 341 8.57 -30.98 -3.90
N GLY A 342 7.45 -30.26 -3.95
CA GLY A 342 6.25 -30.49 -3.14
C GLY A 342 5.00 -30.30 -3.98
N VAL A 343 3.80 -30.40 -3.40
CA VAL A 343 2.53 -30.18 -4.11
C VAL A 343 1.88 -28.86 -3.73
N THR A 344 1.46 -28.09 -4.74
CA THR A 344 0.76 -26.82 -4.57
C THR A 344 -0.73 -27.00 -4.84
N ILE A 345 -1.56 -26.38 -3.99
CA ILE A 345 -2.99 -26.16 -4.18
C ILE A 345 -3.24 -24.65 -4.23
N TYR A 346 -3.67 -24.14 -5.39
CA TYR A 346 -3.91 -22.72 -5.63
C TYR A 346 -5.34 -22.48 -6.09
N ASN A 347 -6.04 -21.54 -5.45
CA ASN A 347 -7.47 -21.34 -5.71
C ASN A 347 -7.81 -20.23 -6.69
N SER A 348 -6.88 -19.32 -7.00
CA SER A 348 -7.17 -18.13 -7.83
C SER A 348 -8.44 -17.42 -7.32
N SER A 349 -9.35 -17.04 -8.21
CA SER A 349 -10.64 -16.41 -7.92
C SER A 349 -11.79 -17.39 -7.64
N SER A 350 -11.51 -18.64 -7.27
CA SER A 350 -12.55 -19.66 -7.06
C SER A 350 -13.43 -19.38 -5.82
N PRO A 351 -14.75 -19.60 -5.90
CA PRO A 351 -15.67 -19.48 -4.76
C PRO A 351 -15.37 -20.43 -3.59
N SER A 352 -15.83 -20.09 -2.38
CA SER A 352 -15.71 -20.92 -1.17
C SER A 352 -16.39 -22.29 -1.28
N ALA A 353 -17.47 -22.39 -2.05
CA ALA A 353 -18.18 -23.64 -2.30
C ALA A 353 -17.41 -24.61 -3.23
N SER A 354 -16.39 -24.12 -3.94
CA SER A 354 -15.67 -24.93 -4.91
C SER A 354 -14.87 -26.07 -4.28
N TYR A 355 -14.67 -27.12 -5.05
CA TYR A 355 -13.90 -28.29 -4.67
C TYR A 355 -12.53 -28.23 -5.37
N ILE A 356 -11.52 -27.86 -4.59
CA ILE A 356 -10.12 -27.85 -4.99
C ILE A 356 -9.39 -28.79 -4.04
N MET A 357 -9.10 -29.99 -4.51
CA MET A 357 -8.61 -31.07 -3.66
C MET A 357 -7.45 -31.83 -4.27
N LEU A 358 -6.53 -32.24 -3.39
CA LEU A 358 -5.57 -33.30 -3.64
C LEU A 358 -6.11 -34.58 -3.00
N VAL A 359 -6.26 -35.64 -3.79
CA VAL A 359 -6.75 -36.95 -3.34
C VAL A 359 -5.57 -37.92 -3.30
N CYS A 360 -5.39 -38.55 -2.14
CA CYS A 360 -4.34 -39.53 -1.89
C CYS A 360 -4.65 -40.88 -2.56
N PRO A 361 -3.67 -41.80 -2.66
CA PRO A 361 -3.91 -43.17 -3.08
C PRO A 361 -4.99 -43.87 -2.26
N VAL A 362 -5.71 -44.80 -2.91
CA VAL A 362 -6.73 -45.61 -2.23
C VAL A 362 -6.12 -46.47 -1.13
N VAL A 363 -6.72 -46.46 0.05
CA VAL A 363 -6.25 -47.21 1.22
C VAL A 363 -7.24 -48.31 1.60
N SER A 364 -6.73 -49.47 2.01
CA SER A 364 -7.56 -50.63 2.38
C SER A 364 -7.93 -50.68 3.87
N ASN A 365 -7.35 -49.81 4.69
CA ASN A 365 -7.39 -49.86 6.15
C ASN A 365 -7.91 -48.58 6.81
N LEU A 366 -8.59 -47.70 6.06
CA LEU A 366 -9.08 -46.42 6.59
C LEU A 366 -10.02 -46.60 7.79
N SER A 367 -10.96 -47.55 7.68
CA SER A 367 -11.94 -47.89 8.72
C SER A 367 -11.37 -48.70 9.89
N ALA A 368 -10.09 -49.08 9.85
CA ALA A 368 -9.46 -49.85 10.92
C ALA A 368 -9.10 -48.98 12.14
N GLY A 369 -9.06 -47.65 12.01
CA GLY A 369 -8.70 -46.74 13.11
C GLY A 369 -7.27 -46.91 13.63
N THR A 370 -6.37 -47.52 12.85
CA THR A 370 -5.00 -47.86 13.29
C THR A 370 -3.93 -46.91 12.75
N HIS A 371 -4.30 -45.95 11.91
CA HIS A 371 -3.37 -45.14 11.13
C HIS A 371 -3.65 -43.65 11.30
N ARG A 372 -2.66 -42.85 10.90
CA ARG A 372 -2.67 -41.40 10.90
C ARG A 372 -2.06 -40.88 9.60
N LEU A 373 -2.47 -39.68 9.23
CA LEU A 373 -1.87 -38.93 8.14
C LEU A 373 -0.90 -37.91 8.73
N VAL A 374 0.37 -38.02 8.37
CA VAL A 374 1.42 -37.05 8.70
C VAL A 374 1.78 -36.31 7.42
N PHE A 375 1.92 -35.00 7.48
CA PHE A 375 2.35 -34.21 6.33
C PHE A 375 3.05 -32.95 6.80
N LYS A 376 3.87 -32.36 5.94
CA LYS A 376 4.37 -31.00 6.12
C LYS A 376 3.57 -30.04 5.24
N GLY A 377 3.25 -28.88 5.77
CA GLY A 377 2.50 -27.89 5.01
C GLY A 377 2.82 -26.47 5.41
N ASN A 378 2.53 -25.56 4.50
CA ASN A 378 2.43 -24.13 4.79
C ASN A 378 1.45 -23.47 3.84
N THR A 379 1.20 -22.19 4.06
CA THR A 379 0.31 -21.38 3.24
C THR A 379 0.91 -20.00 2.96
N SER A 380 0.49 -19.36 1.87
CA SER A 380 0.88 -17.98 1.55
C SER A 380 0.37 -16.95 2.58
N THR A 381 -0.63 -17.28 3.38
CA THR A 381 -1.28 -16.37 4.34
C THR A 381 -1.74 -17.14 5.58
N ALA A 382 -1.42 -16.67 6.79
CA ALA A 382 -1.69 -17.39 8.06
C ALA A 382 -3.17 -17.68 8.41
N THR A 383 -4.11 -17.30 7.54
CA THR A 383 -5.56 -17.45 7.74
C THR A 383 -6.17 -18.51 6.81
N GLU A 384 -5.36 -19.27 6.08
CA GLU A 384 -5.83 -20.28 5.14
C GLU A 384 -5.50 -21.68 5.64
N ASP A 385 -6.50 -22.34 6.20
CA ASP A 385 -6.39 -23.71 6.70
C ASP A 385 -6.46 -24.73 5.56
N VAL A 386 -6.12 -25.99 5.85
CA VAL A 386 -6.41 -27.13 4.98
C VAL A 386 -7.36 -28.09 5.68
N ILE A 387 -8.36 -28.60 4.98
CA ILE A 387 -9.31 -29.57 5.52
C ILE A 387 -8.88 -30.96 5.08
N VAL A 388 -8.50 -31.82 6.01
CA VAL A 388 -8.28 -33.25 5.77
C VAL A 388 -9.61 -33.98 5.97
N GLY A 389 -9.96 -34.85 5.03
CA GLY A 389 -11.21 -35.61 5.06
C GLY A 389 -11.15 -36.91 4.26
N THR A 390 -12.30 -37.59 4.17
CA THR A 390 -12.45 -38.89 3.49
C THR A 390 -13.38 -38.78 2.29
N MET A 391 -13.26 -39.72 1.34
CA MET A 391 -14.11 -39.77 0.14
C MET A 391 -14.47 -41.19 -0.29
N SER A 392 -15.71 -41.38 -0.75
CA SER A 392 -16.15 -42.64 -1.36
C SER A 392 -15.85 -42.73 -2.85
N ASN A 393 -15.80 -41.59 -3.56
CA ASN A 393 -15.49 -41.53 -4.99
C ASN A 393 -14.44 -40.43 -5.27
N PRO A 394 -13.22 -40.78 -5.73
CA PRO A 394 -12.15 -39.81 -5.92
C PRO A 394 -12.32 -38.95 -7.18
N ALA A 395 -13.35 -39.23 -8.01
CA ALA A 395 -13.73 -38.41 -9.16
C ALA A 395 -14.88 -37.43 -8.86
N ASP A 396 -15.50 -37.49 -7.67
CA ASP A 396 -16.66 -36.68 -7.30
C ASP A 396 -16.43 -35.93 -5.98
N GLY A 397 -16.16 -34.64 -6.09
CA GLY A 397 -15.90 -33.75 -4.96
C GLY A 397 -17.07 -33.62 -3.96
N SER A 398 -18.29 -33.94 -4.38
CA SER A 398 -19.46 -33.90 -3.49
C SER A 398 -19.46 -35.02 -2.44
N THR A 399 -18.63 -36.07 -2.65
CA THR A 399 -18.48 -37.20 -1.71
C THR A 399 -17.50 -36.92 -0.57
N PHE A 400 -16.87 -35.75 -0.54
CA PHE A 400 -15.90 -35.38 0.49
C PHE A 400 -16.58 -35.17 1.84
N THR A 401 -16.14 -35.92 2.84
CA THR A 401 -16.55 -35.80 4.24
C THR A 401 -15.40 -35.21 5.06
N PRO A 402 -15.52 -33.98 5.59
CA PRO A 402 -14.49 -33.37 6.42
C PRO A 402 -14.22 -34.19 7.69
N LEU A 403 -12.95 -34.37 8.06
CA LEU A 403 -12.54 -34.99 9.32
C LEU A 403 -11.92 -33.96 10.28
N GLN A 404 -10.95 -33.19 9.80
CA GLN A 404 -10.23 -32.21 10.61
C GLN A 404 -9.78 -31.02 9.76
N THR A 405 -10.02 -29.81 10.26
CA THR A 405 -9.36 -28.59 9.77
C THR A 405 -7.99 -28.45 10.43
N VAL A 406 -6.97 -28.16 9.63
CA VAL A 406 -5.58 -28.00 10.06
C VAL A 406 -5.12 -26.58 9.76
N ASP A 407 -4.80 -25.85 10.82
CA ASP A 407 -4.38 -24.45 10.76
C ASP A 407 -2.91 -24.35 10.34
N LEU A 408 -2.67 -23.92 9.10
CA LEU A 408 -1.32 -23.89 8.52
C LEU A 408 -0.57 -22.60 8.86
N THR A 409 0.74 -22.71 9.05
CA THR A 409 1.64 -21.56 9.21
C THR A 409 2.16 -21.05 7.86
N THR A 410 2.79 -19.88 7.84
CA THR A 410 3.44 -19.35 6.61
C THR A 410 4.80 -19.99 6.32
N SER A 411 5.41 -20.64 7.30
CA SER A 411 6.57 -21.53 7.14
C SER A 411 6.14 -22.99 7.18
N TYR A 412 6.91 -23.89 6.57
CA TYR A 412 6.65 -25.33 6.67
C TYR A 412 6.70 -25.79 8.12
N ALA A 413 5.64 -26.49 8.53
CA ALA A 413 5.56 -27.20 9.79
C ALA A 413 4.96 -28.60 9.55
N GLN A 414 5.20 -29.52 10.47
CA GLN A 414 4.59 -30.85 10.44
C GLN A 414 3.21 -30.82 11.11
N TYR A 415 2.28 -31.54 10.50
CA TYR A 415 0.92 -31.74 10.98
C TYR A 415 0.55 -33.21 11.00
N ILE A 416 -0.30 -33.59 11.96
CA ILE A 416 -0.73 -34.96 12.17
C ILE A 416 -2.25 -34.99 12.32
N VAL A 417 -2.92 -35.81 11.51
CA VAL A 417 -4.36 -36.08 11.59
C VAL A 417 -4.57 -37.56 11.91
N ASN A 418 -5.10 -37.84 13.09
CA ASN A 418 -5.34 -39.21 13.55
C ASN A 418 -6.70 -39.72 13.07
N PHE A 419 -6.73 -40.92 12.50
CA PHE A 419 -7.96 -41.54 12.01
C PHE A 419 -8.54 -42.58 12.99
N ALA A 420 -8.05 -42.61 14.24
CA ALA A 420 -8.51 -43.55 15.27
C ALA A 420 -10.03 -43.52 15.53
N SER A 421 -10.66 -42.36 15.35
CA SER A 421 -12.10 -42.16 15.53
C SER A 421 -12.93 -42.39 14.28
N TYR A 422 -12.32 -42.69 13.13
CA TYR A 422 -13.04 -42.87 11.88
C TYR A 422 -13.75 -44.23 11.83
N THR A 423 -15.08 -44.20 11.66
CA THR A 423 -15.94 -45.40 11.59
C THR A 423 -16.70 -45.53 10.27
N GLY A 424 -16.36 -44.72 9.27
CA GLY A 424 -17.02 -44.74 7.96
C GLY A 424 -16.52 -45.86 7.04
N THR A 425 -17.03 -45.87 5.81
CA THR A 425 -16.73 -46.89 4.79
C THR A 425 -15.91 -46.37 3.61
N ASP A 426 -15.47 -45.11 3.66
CA ASP A 426 -14.67 -44.52 2.58
C ASP A 426 -13.32 -45.22 2.46
N SER A 427 -12.66 -45.04 1.31
CA SER A 427 -11.35 -45.64 1.03
C SER A 427 -10.32 -44.63 0.53
N TYR A 428 -10.66 -43.34 0.48
CA TYR A 428 -9.77 -42.27 0.04
C TYR A 428 -9.64 -41.21 1.12
N ILE A 429 -8.44 -40.63 1.19
CA ILE A 429 -8.12 -39.46 2.01
C ILE A 429 -7.87 -38.28 1.07
N ALA A 430 -8.35 -37.09 1.41
CA ALA A 430 -8.13 -35.91 0.59
C ALA A 430 -7.83 -34.66 1.43
N PHE A 431 -7.03 -33.78 0.84
CA PHE A 431 -6.79 -32.41 1.31
C PHE A 431 -7.66 -31.47 0.51
N ARG A 432 -8.61 -30.80 1.15
CA ARG A 432 -9.49 -29.79 0.55
C ARG A 432 -9.07 -28.40 1.00
N LYS A 433 -8.94 -27.48 0.05
CA LYS A 433 -8.79 -26.06 0.34
C LYS A 433 -10.16 -25.41 0.62
N PRO A 434 -10.32 -24.66 1.73
CA PRO A 434 -11.60 -24.02 2.09
C PRO A 434 -11.94 -22.80 1.23
N ASN A 435 -10.96 -22.19 0.55
CA ASN A 435 -11.13 -21.04 -0.35
C ASN A 435 -11.78 -19.82 0.33
N THR A 436 -11.35 -19.51 1.56
CA THR A 436 -11.83 -18.37 2.36
C THR A 436 -11.37 -17.02 1.81
N SER A 437 -10.21 -16.98 1.16
CA SER A 437 -9.64 -15.82 0.45
C SER A 437 -9.32 -16.19 -0.99
N THR A 438 -9.16 -15.23 -1.89
CA THR A 438 -8.75 -15.49 -3.29
C THR A 438 -7.24 -15.33 -3.48
N TYR A 439 -6.69 -15.96 -4.52
CA TYR A 439 -5.28 -15.90 -4.92
C TYR A 439 -4.30 -16.41 -3.85
N THR A 440 -4.70 -17.41 -3.07
CA THR A 440 -3.88 -17.98 -2.01
C THR A 440 -3.39 -19.38 -2.36
N TYR A 441 -2.23 -19.71 -1.82
CA TYR A 441 -1.54 -20.97 -2.02
C TYR A 441 -1.52 -21.78 -0.73
N THR A 442 -1.71 -23.08 -0.88
CA THR A 442 -1.45 -24.09 0.15
C THR A 442 -0.41 -25.03 -0.42
N TYR A 443 0.70 -25.20 0.28
CA TYR A 443 1.76 -26.11 -0.13
C TYR A 443 1.81 -27.27 0.85
N LEU A 444 1.91 -28.48 0.32
CA LEU A 444 1.99 -29.71 1.08
C LEU A 444 3.19 -30.51 0.59
N ASP A 445 3.80 -31.26 1.49
CA ASP A 445 4.95 -32.08 1.21
C ASP A 445 5.12 -33.19 2.26
N ASP A 446 5.99 -34.15 2.01
CA ASP A 446 6.30 -35.29 2.90
C ASP A 446 5.01 -35.94 3.46
N ILE A 447 4.06 -36.29 2.59
CA ILE A 447 2.76 -36.85 2.98
C ILE A 447 2.90 -38.35 3.24
N VAL A 448 2.58 -38.77 4.45
CA VAL A 448 2.76 -40.13 4.94
C VAL A 448 1.47 -40.65 5.57
N TRP A 449 1.00 -41.81 5.10
CA TRP A 449 -0.01 -42.62 5.76
C TRP A 449 0.67 -43.76 6.49
N GLU A 450 0.69 -43.69 7.82
CA GLU A 450 1.44 -44.61 8.69
C GLU A 450 0.62 -45.09 9.89
N PRO A 451 1.00 -46.20 10.54
CA PRO A 451 0.37 -46.64 11.78
C PRO A 451 0.50 -45.58 12.89
N ILE A 452 -0.52 -45.48 13.74
CA ILE A 452 -0.44 -44.70 14.98
C ILE A 452 0.62 -45.35 15.89
N PRO A 453 1.58 -44.58 16.46
CA PRO A 453 2.58 -45.13 17.36
C PRO A 453 1.96 -45.91 18.52
N ALA A 454 2.48 -47.11 18.77
CA ALA A 454 2.00 -47.98 19.85
C ALA A 454 2.74 -47.78 21.19
N THR A 455 3.92 -47.15 21.16
CA THR A 455 4.76 -46.89 22.33
C THR A 455 5.31 -45.47 22.28
N ALA A 456 5.64 -44.90 23.45
CA ALA A 456 6.38 -43.63 23.51
C ALA A 456 7.76 -43.77 22.84
N PRO A 457 8.35 -42.67 22.31
CA PRO A 457 9.63 -42.74 21.63
C PRO A 457 10.77 -43.03 22.60
N ALA A 458 11.90 -43.52 22.07
CA ALA A 458 13.14 -43.62 22.84
C ALA A 458 13.78 -42.24 23.03
N CYS A 459 14.68 -42.08 24.00
CA CYS A 459 15.47 -40.85 24.13
C CYS A 459 16.43 -40.68 22.96
N ALA A 460 16.64 -39.42 22.54
CA ALA A 460 17.57 -39.10 21.46
C ALA A 460 19.02 -39.39 21.86
N THR A 461 19.80 -39.89 20.90
CA THR A 461 21.24 -40.16 21.05
C THR A 461 22.06 -39.24 20.16
N GLY A 462 23.34 -39.02 20.51
CA GLY A 462 24.24 -38.21 19.69
C GLY A 462 23.87 -36.73 19.63
N ILE A 463 23.28 -36.20 20.73
CA ILE A 463 22.97 -34.78 20.85
C ILE A 463 24.28 -34.01 21.00
N THR A 464 24.53 -33.06 20.10
CA THR A 464 25.75 -32.26 20.08
C THR A 464 25.42 -30.79 20.24
N ALA A 465 26.17 -30.09 21.10
CA ALA A 465 26.14 -28.64 21.18
C ALA A 465 27.42 -28.10 20.52
N THR A 466 27.26 -27.40 19.40
CA THR A 466 28.38 -26.77 18.69
C THR A 466 28.53 -25.35 19.22
N VAL A 467 29.42 -25.17 20.19
CA VAL A 467 29.75 -23.86 20.75
C VAL A 467 30.65 -23.11 19.77
N ASN A 468 30.45 -21.80 19.64
CA ASN A 468 31.37 -20.95 18.91
C ASN A 468 32.74 -20.96 19.60
N ALA A 469 33.79 -21.38 18.88
CA ALA A 469 35.11 -21.63 19.46
C ALA A 469 35.88 -20.37 19.91
N THR A 470 35.46 -19.18 19.45
CA THR A 470 36.17 -17.92 19.72
C THR A 470 35.31 -16.87 20.41
N CYS A 471 33.98 -17.00 20.36
CA CYS A 471 33.04 -15.97 20.79
C CYS A 471 31.92 -16.56 21.64
N GLY A 472 31.98 -16.37 22.97
CA GLY A 472 31.04 -16.99 23.91
C GLY A 472 29.62 -16.40 23.90
N ASN A 473 29.43 -15.21 23.32
CA ASN A 473 28.15 -14.48 23.24
C ASN A 473 27.43 -14.65 21.89
N PHE A 474 27.86 -15.62 21.07
CA PHE A 474 27.21 -15.97 19.80
C PHE A 474 26.33 -17.23 19.95
N PRO A 475 25.35 -17.43 19.04
CA PRO A 475 24.45 -18.57 19.12
C PRO A 475 25.21 -19.90 19.15
N THR A 476 24.92 -20.71 20.16
CA THR A 476 25.28 -22.13 20.24
C THR A 476 24.17 -22.95 19.61
N THR A 477 24.52 -23.82 18.65
CA THR A 477 23.55 -24.71 18.02
C THR A 477 23.58 -26.08 18.69
N ILE A 478 22.46 -26.48 19.27
CA ILE A 478 22.20 -27.84 19.75
C ILE A 478 21.57 -28.62 18.60
N SER A 479 22.11 -29.77 18.24
CA SER A 479 21.62 -30.62 17.16
C SER A 479 21.50 -32.08 17.58
N TRP A 480 20.52 -32.79 17.04
CA TRP A 480 20.26 -34.20 17.29
C TRP A 480 19.76 -34.92 16.03
N GLY A 481 19.87 -36.24 16.01
CA GLY A 481 19.25 -37.06 14.96
C GLY A 481 17.75 -37.24 15.18
N ALA A 482 17.00 -37.44 14.09
CA ALA A 482 15.59 -37.78 14.17
C ALA A 482 15.37 -39.12 14.92
N VAL A 483 14.45 -39.14 15.87
CA VAL A 483 14.09 -40.31 16.68
C VAL A 483 12.86 -40.99 16.06
N SER A 484 12.97 -42.28 15.78
CA SER A 484 11.86 -43.07 15.25
C SER A 484 10.66 -43.05 16.20
N GLY A 485 9.46 -42.81 15.65
CA GLY A 485 8.21 -42.74 16.40
C GLY A 485 7.98 -41.45 17.17
N ALA A 486 8.87 -40.46 17.09
CA ALA A 486 8.68 -39.14 17.69
C ALA A 486 7.87 -38.21 16.77
N ASP A 487 6.87 -37.55 17.34
CA ASP A 487 6.05 -36.52 16.68
C ASP A 487 6.63 -35.12 16.86
N GLY A 488 7.51 -34.95 17.86
CA GLY A 488 8.26 -33.73 18.11
C GLY A 488 9.22 -33.89 19.29
N TYR A 489 9.88 -32.78 19.63
CA TYR A 489 10.86 -32.74 20.71
C TYR A 489 10.55 -31.61 21.68
N LYS A 490 10.65 -31.90 22.97
CA LYS A 490 10.69 -30.88 24.02
C LYS A 490 12.12 -30.66 24.46
N LEU A 491 12.50 -29.41 24.67
CA LEU A 491 13.83 -29.05 25.14
C LEU A 491 13.73 -28.29 26.46
N SER A 492 14.54 -28.70 27.43
CA SER A 492 14.78 -27.94 28.66
C SER A 492 16.24 -27.52 28.72
N ILE A 493 16.51 -26.29 29.13
CA ILE A 493 17.83 -25.70 29.28
C ILE A 493 17.87 -24.96 30.62
N GLY A 494 18.96 -25.12 31.36
CA GLY A 494 19.22 -24.36 32.58
C GLY A 494 20.69 -24.12 32.85
N THR A 495 20.99 -23.19 33.75
CA THR A 495 22.35 -22.85 34.19
C THR A 495 22.88 -23.76 35.29
N THR A 496 22.04 -24.65 35.81
CA THR A 496 22.39 -25.66 36.83
C THR A 496 21.97 -27.05 36.37
N ALA A 497 22.58 -28.10 36.92
CA ALA A 497 22.22 -29.48 36.59
C ALA A 497 20.75 -29.75 36.92
N GLY A 498 19.96 -30.16 35.91
CA GLY A 498 18.50 -30.34 36.05
C GLY A 498 17.70 -29.03 36.08
N GLY A 499 18.35 -27.87 35.93
CA GLY A 499 17.71 -26.57 35.86
C GLY A 499 16.91 -26.38 34.56
N THR A 500 15.89 -25.52 34.64
CA THR A 500 15.01 -25.16 33.53
C THR A 500 14.78 -23.64 33.47
N ASP A 501 15.72 -22.87 33.98
CA ASP A 501 15.65 -21.40 34.12
C ASP A 501 15.76 -20.65 32.79
N ILE A 502 16.27 -21.31 31.74
CA ILE A 502 16.37 -20.75 30.39
C ILE A 502 15.23 -21.23 29.50
N LEU A 503 14.98 -22.53 29.50
CA LEU A 503 13.92 -23.16 28.73
C LEU A 503 13.35 -24.32 29.56
N ASN A 504 12.03 -24.40 29.70
CA ASN A 504 11.39 -25.44 30.50
C ASN A 504 10.42 -26.25 29.66
N ASN A 505 10.81 -27.48 29.32
CA ASN A 505 10.01 -28.46 28.58
C ASN A 505 9.31 -27.86 27.35
N SER A 506 10.00 -26.97 26.64
CA SER A 506 9.42 -26.22 25.53
C SER A 506 9.29 -27.12 24.31
N ASN A 507 8.08 -27.21 23.75
CA ASN A 507 7.82 -28.00 22.55
C ASN A 507 8.37 -27.27 21.32
N LEU A 508 9.39 -27.87 20.68
CA LEU A 508 10.03 -27.34 19.49
C LEU A 508 9.41 -27.88 18.18
N GLY A 509 8.40 -28.75 18.28
CA GLY A 509 7.87 -29.49 17.13
C GLY A 509 8.87 -30.54 16.61
N ASN A 510 8.68 -30.99 15.37
CA ASN A 510 9.55 -31.99 14.74
C ASN A 510 10.77 -31.35 14.05
N VAL A 511 11.64 -30.75 14.85
CA VAL A 511 12.92 -30.18 14.41
C VAL A 511 14.10 -31.00 14.95
N THR A 512 15.27 -30.85 14.34
CA THR A 512 16.51 -31.53 14.74
C THR A 512 17.58 -30.59 15.26
N THR A 513 17.29 -29.30 15.35
CA THR A 513 18.23 -28.29 15.81
C THR A 513 17.53 -27.20 16.63
N TYR A 514 18.29 -26.57 17.54
CA TYR A 514 17.87 -25.40 18.29
C TYR A 514 19.09 -24.50 18.55
N SER A 515 18.99 -23.22 18.22
CA SER A 515 20.06 -22.24 18.46
C SER A 515 19.72 -21.37 19.67
N PHE A 516 20.68 -21.23 20.56
CA PHE A 516 20.57 -20.50 21.82
C PHE A 516 21.82 -19.66 22.07
N THR A 517 21.66 -18.37 22.38
CA THR A 517 22.77 -17.51 22.80
C THR A 517 22.81 -17.45 24.33
N GLY A 518 23.90 -17.94 24.91
CA GLY A 518 24.13 -17.90 26.35
C GLY A 518 25.04 -16.75 26.78
N ASN A 519 25.09 -16.53 28.09
CA ASN A 519 26.08 -15.68 28.73
C ASN A 519 27.48 -16.28 28.56
N LEU A 520 28.51 -15.43 28.63
CA LEU A 520 29.92 -15.83 28.58
C LEU A 520 30.30 -16.75 29.75
N ASN A 521 31.27 -17.63 29.52
CA ASN A 521 31.85 -18.53 30.53
C ASN A 521 30.80 -19.30 31.38
N THR A 522 29.65 -19.62 30.79
CA THR A 522 28.51 -20.18 31.52
C THR A 522 28.28 -21.61 31.05
N THR A 523 28.14 -22.53 32.02
CA THR A 523 27.79 -23.92 31.74
C THR A 523 26.28 -24.06 31.68
N TYR A 524 25.79 -24.58 30.56
CA TYR A 524 24.38 -24.86 30.33
C TYR A 524 24.15 -26.37 30.33
N HIS A 525 23.14 -26.79 31.08
CA HIS A 525 22.63 -28.14 31.10
C HIS A 525 21.35 -28.19 30.27
N TYR A 526 21.22 -29.21 29.44
CA TYR A 526 20.05 -29.37 28.57
C TYR A 526 19.57 -30.81 28.53
N THR A 527 18.26 -30.99 28.38
CA THR A 527 17.62 -32.30 28.24
C THR A 527 16.64 -32.24 27.10
N LEU A 528 16.81 -33.15 26.14
CA LEU A 528 15.93 -33.29 24.99
C LEU A 528 15.01 -34.49 25.20
N THR A 529 13.70 -34.26 25.12
CA THR A 529 12.66 -35.24 25.36
C THR A 529 11.81 -35.39 24.10
N PRO A 530 12.06 -36.40 23.25
CA PRO A 530 11.16 -36.75 22.16
C PRO A 530 9.78 -37.14 22.72
N PHE A 531 8.71 -36.85 22.00
CA PHE A 531 7.35 -37.24 22.42
C PHE A 531 6.50 -37.66 21.22
N ASN A 532 5.43 -38.39 21.48
CA ASN A 532 4.38 -38.70 20.50
C ASN A 532 3.00 -38.78 21.17
N VAL A 533 1.98 -39.20 20.43
CA VAL A 533 0.61 -39.38 20.94
C VAL A 533 0.50 -40.31 22.16
N VAL A 534 1.42 -41.27 22.35
CA VAL A 534 1.44 -42.18 23.51
C VAL A 534 2.02 -41.50 24.75
N GLY A 535 3.01 -40.62 24.56
CA GLY A 535 3.59 -39.83 25.65
C GLY A 535 5.03 -39.38 25.38
N ASP A 536 5.63 -38.81 26.41
CA ASP A 536 7.02 -38.34 26.41
C ASP A 536 7.99 -39.50 26.63
N ALA A 537 9.16 -39.44 25.99
CA ALA A 537 10.27 -40.33 26.30
C ALA A 537 10.68 -40.16 27.77
N VAL A 538 10.86 -41.28 28.47
CA VAL A 538 11.21 -41.29 29.90
C VAL A 538 12.70 -41.52 30.11
N ASN A 539 13.25 -40.94 31.19
CA ASN A 539 14.65 -41.11 31.61
C ASN A 539 15.70 -40.61 30.59
N CYS A 540 15.42 -39.53 29.86
CA CYS A 540 16.41 -38.94 28.95
C CYS A 540 17.55 -38.26 29.70
N ALA A 541 18.78 -38.56 29.28
CA ALA A 541 19.98 -38.06 29.94
C ALA A 541 20.16 -36.55 29.70
N SER A 542 20.52 -35.82 30.76
CA SER A 542 20.95 -34.43 30.63
C SER A 542 22.38 -34.36 30.09
N GLN A 543 22.59 -33.46 29.14
CA GLN A 543 23.88 -33.11 28.56
C GLN A 543 24.28 -31.71 29.02
N SER A 544 25.54 -31.33 28.81
CA SER A 544 26.00 -29.96 29.10
C SER A 544 27.05 -29.46 28.12
N PHE A 545 27.10 -28.14 27.95
CA PHE A 545 28.19 -27.43 27.27
C PHE A 545 28.53 -26.15 28.03
N THR A 546 29.71 -25.59 27.79
CA THR A 546 30.15 -24.33 28.39
C THR A 546 30.48 -23.34 27.28
N THR A 547 29.89 -22.14 27.35
CA THR A 547 30.23 -21.03 26.44
C THR A 547 31.66 -20.54 26.71
N VAL A 548 32.31 -20.00 25.68
CA VAL A 548 33.69 -19.48 25.79
C VAL A 548 33.72 -18.27 26.74
N ALA A 549 34.84 -18.06 27.42
CA ALA A 549 34.99 -16.98 28.41
C ALA A 549 35.16 -15.58 27.80
N THR A 550 35.54 -15.50 26.52
CA THR A 550 35.73 -14.25 25.80
C THR A 550 34.53 -13.99 24.90
N GLY A 551 33.97 -12.78 24.98
CA GLY A 551 32.97 -12.31 24.04
C GLY A 551 33.62 -11.70 22.80
N CYS A 552 32.83 -11.56 21.74
CA CYS A 552 33.22 -10.85 20.53
C CYS A 552 32.19 -9.78 20.23
N TYR A 553 32.66 -8.66 19.71
CA TYR A 553 31.79 -7.71 19.05
C TYR A 553 31.26 -8.33 17.76
N CYS A 554 30.04 -7.96 17.38
CA CYS A 554 29.52 -8.30 16.07
C CYS A 554 30.38 -7.67 14.97
N ASP A 555 30.68 -8.45 13.92
CA ASP A 555 31.27 -7.95 12.69
C ASP A 555 30.14 -7.43 11.80
N PRO A 556 29.97 -6.12 11.62
CA PRO A 556 28.97 -5.59 10.72
C PRO A 556 29.31 -5.98 9.28
N LEU A 557 28.31 -6.47 8.55
CA LEU A 557 28.46 -6.85 7.15
C LEU A 557 27.98 -5.74 6.22
N TYR A 558 28.69 -5.58 5.11
CA TYR A 558 28.33 -4.67 4.02
C TYR A 558 28.35 -5.43 2.69
N THR A 559 27.30 -5.32 1.88
CA THR A 559 27.27 -6.00 0.56
C THR A 559 28.19 -5.34 -0.45
N THR A 560 28.33 -4.01 -0.34
CA THR A 560 29.22 -3.15 -1.10
C THR A 560 29.82 -2.16 -0.11
N GLY A 561 31.07 -1.74 -0.27
CA GLY A 561 31.74 -0.93 0.77
C GLY A 561 32.86 -0.09 0.18
N LYS A 562 34.02 -0.07 0.86
CA LYS A 562 35.23 0.72 0.54
C LYS A 562 35.59 0.86 -0.93
N THR A 563 35.43 -0.19 -1.75
CA THR A 563 35.74 -0.17 -3.20
C THR A 563 34.89 0.79 -4.02
N SER A 564 33.74 1.18 -3.48
CA SER A 564 32.79 2.10 -4.08
C SER A 564 32.88 3.50 -3.49
N GLY A 565 33.84 3.81 -2.61
CA GLY A 565 34.02 5.16 -2.05
C GLY A 565 33.07 5.56 -0.92
N ASP A 566 32.28 4.61 -0.40
CA ASP A 566 31.52 4.72 0.85
C ASP A 566 32.43 4.30 2.02
N LEU A 567 33.23 5.24 2.53
CA LEU A 567 34.27 5.00 3.55
C LEU A 567 34.39 6.17 4.53
N ILE A 568 34.94 5.89 5.72
CA ILE A 568 35.37 6.88 6.70
C ILE A 568 36.79 7.31 6.33
N SER A 569 36.92 8.54 5.81
CA SER A 569 38.21 9.06 5.35
C SER A 569 38.99 9.72 6.47
N ASN A 570 38.30 10.23 7.49
CA ASN A 570 38.89 10.82 8.68
C ASN A 570 37.92 10.76 9.85
N ILE A 571 38.43 10.47 11.05
CA ILE A 571 37.72 10.64 12.31
C ILE A 571 38.65 11.29 13.34
N SER A 572 38.15 12.32 14.00
CA SER A 572 38.84 12.94 15.13
C SER A 572 37.87 13.36 16.22
N ILE A 573 38.34 13.32 17.46
CA ILE A 573 37.63 13.86 18.62
C ILE A 573 38.42 15.03 19.18
N SER A 574 37.90 16.24 18.98
CA SER A 574 38.53 17.50 19.39
C SER A 574 38.82 17.49 20.89
N GLY A 575 40.04 17.89 21.27
CA GLY A 575 40.47 17.88 22.68
C GLY A 575 41.00 16.53 23.17
N THR A 576 41.16 15.54 22.29
CA THR A 576 41.77 14.24 22.59
C THR A 576 42.89 13.91 21.60
N THR A 577 43.58 12.79 21.81
CA THR A 577 44.59 12.27 20.87
C THR A 577 43.98 11.48 19.70
N LEU A 578 42.68 11.14 19.74
CA LEU A 578 42.06 10.32 18.69
C LEU A 578 41.90 11.16 17.42
N ALA A 579 42.69 10.82 16.41
CA ALA A 579 42.70 11.44 15.09
C ALA A 579 43.22 10.42 14.07
N ASN A 580 42.31 9.67 13.46
CA ASN A 580 42.63 8.70 12.42
C ASN A 580 42.23 9.24 11.04
N ASN A 581 43.22 9.46 10.18
CA ASN A 581 43.05 9.90 8.79
C ASN A 581 43.55 8.84 7.80
N THR A 582 43.72 7.61 8.25
CA THR A 582 44.41 6.59 7.44
C THR A 582 43.64 6.18 6.21
N GLY A 583 42.33 6.45 6.13
CA GLY A 583 41.48 6.20 4.95
C GLY A 583 41.89 4.90 4.26
N THR A 584 41.63 3.76 4.89
CA THR A 584 42.40 2.53 4.65
C THR A 584 42.01 1.72 3.40
N ASP A 585 42.94 0.84 3.00
CA ASP A 585 43.03 0.02 1.78
C ASP A 585 41.82 -0.91 1.48
N ALA A 586 41.69 -1.26 0.19
CA ALA A 586 40.44 -1.60 -0.52
C ALA A 586 40.03 -3.09 -0.50
N VAL A 587 39.82 -3.70 0.68
CA VAL A 587 39.33 -5.10 0.73
C VAL A 587 38.07 -5.21 1.57
N ASN A 588 37.00 -5.74 0.98
CA ASN A 588 35.80 -6.16 1.71
C ASN A 588 36.11 -7.38 2.59
N PRO A 589 35.60 -7.45 3.82
CA PRO A 589 34.56 -6.58 4.40
C PRO A 589 35.07 -5.22 4.93
N ALA A 590 34.23 -4.18 4.82
CA ALA A 590 34.49 -2.81 5.25
C ALA A 590 34.41 -2.61 6.78
N TYR A 591 35.09 -3.48 7.54
CA TYR A 591 35.23 -3.40 9.00
C TYR A 591 36.71 -3.41 9.39
N THR A 592 37.13 -2.45 10.22
CA THR A 592 38.51 -2.41 10.75
C THR A 592 38.52 -2.07 12.24
N TYR A 593 39.25 -2.85 13.03
CA TYR A 593 39.61 -2.46 14.41
C TYR A 593 41.00 -1.82 14.44
N PHE A 594 41.05 -0.51 14.71
CA PHE A 594 42.28 0.25 14.81
C PHE A 594 42.83 0.22 16.24
N THR A 595 44.07 -0.25 16.39
CA THR A 595 44.76 -0.34 17.69
C THR A 595 46.27 -0.16 17.54
N GLY A 596 46.97 0.06 18.65
CA GLY A 596 48.44 0.08 18.71
C GLY A 596 49.12 1.38 18.27
N GLN A 597 48.38 2.41 17.85
CA GLN A 597 48.92 3.75 17.56
C GLN A 597 48.37 4.81 18.53
N PRO A 598 49.17 5.82 18.93
CA PRO A 598 48.73 6.88 19.84
C PRO A 598 47.51 7.68 19.35
N ASN A 599 47.33 7.77 18.03
CA ASN A 599 46.23 8.51 17.41
C ASN A 599 44.96 7.66 17.16
N TYR A 600 44.97 6.37 17.53
CA TYR A 600 43.79 5.48 17.48
C TYR A 600 43.09 5.35 18.83
N THR A 601 43.43 6.22 19.78
CA THR A 601 42.83 6.27 21.11
C THR A 601 42.77 7.71 21.60
N GLY A 602 41.85 7.98 22.52
CA GLY A 602 41.66 9.27 23.17
C GLY A 602 41.21 9.09 24.62
N THR A 603 41.49 10.08 25.46
CA THR A 603 40.92 10.14 26.82
C THR A 603 39.73 11.07 26.84
N LEU A 604 38.58 10.56 27.28
CA LEU A 604 37.33 11.29 27.43
C LEU A 604 37.02 11.44 28.92
N GLN A 605 36.79 12.67 29.36
CA GLN A 605 36.47 12.97 30.75
C GLN A 605 34.95 12.92 30.97
N ALA A 606 34.53 12.23 32.04
CA ALA A 606 33.12 12.20 32.44
C ALA A 606 32.57 13.62 32.66
N GLY A 607 31.32 13.85 32.24
CA GLY A 607 30.65 15.16 32.31
C GLY A 607 31.04 16.16 31.23
N SER A 608 32.05 15.86 30.41
CA SER A 608 32.51 16.74 29.35
C SER A 608 31.77 16.47 28.03
N THR A 609 31.67 17.51 27.23
CA THR A 609 31.17 17.45 25.84
C THR A 609 32.33 17.58 24.88
N TYR A 610 32.41 16.67 23.92
CA TYR A 610 33.44 16.64 22.88
C TYR A 610 32.81 16.78 21.50
N THR A 611 33.50 17.44 20.59
CA THR A 611 33.09 17.49 19.18
C THR A 611 33.80 16.39 18.40
N VAL A 612 33.01 15.49 17.82
CA VAL A 612 33.46 14.46 16.89
C VAL A 612 33.37 15.02 15.48
N SER A 613 34.45 14.92 14.72
CA SER A 613 34.51 15.29 13.31
C SER A 613 34.76 14.05 12.47
N VAL A 614 33.84 13.74 11.55
CA VAL A 614 33.95 12.61 10.63
C VAL A 614 33.92 13.14 9.20
N SER A 615 34.83 12.65 8.37
CA SER A 615 34.85 12.86 6.93
C SER A 615 34.56 11.55 6.21
N VAL A 616 33.84 11.63 5.09
CA VAL A 616 33.48 10.46 4.27
C VAL A 616 34.17 10.49 2.92
N GLY A 617 34.12 9.37 2.19
CA GLY A 617 34.69 9.20 0.87
C GLY A 617 33.91 9.88 -0.26
N SER A 618 34.14 9.44 -1.49
CA SER A 618 33.70 10.13 -2.72
C SER A 618 32.20 10.11 -2.99
N PHE A 619 31.40 9.38 -2.20
CA PHE A 619 29.95 9.27 -2.37
C PHE A 619 29.20 10.01 -1.25
N GLY A 620 28.18 10.77 -1.65
CA GLY A 620 27.34 11.52 -0.72
C GLY A 620 26.13 10.73 -0.24
N GLY A 621 25.40 11.28 0.73
CA GLY A 621 24.25 10.61 1.34
C GLY A 621 24.65 9.71 2.52
N GLN A 622 25.89 9.83 2.99
CA GLN A 622 26.41 9.10 4.14
C GLN A 622 25.87 9.63 5.46
N ASN A 623 25.74 8.77 6.45
CA ASN A 623 25.39 9.16 7.80
C ASN A 623 26.22 8.33 8.78
N VAL A 624 26.58 8.95 9.90
CA VAL A 624 27.49 8.35 10.87
C VAL A 624 26.83 8.23 12.23
N ALA A 625 27.13 7.16 12.95
CA ALA A 625 26.76 6.95 14.34
C ALA A 625 27.92 6.37 15.15
N VAL A 626 27.98 6.72 16.44
CA VAL A 626 29.07 6.37 17.34
C VAL A 626 28.54 5.78 18.64
N TRP A 627 29.15 4.67 19.08
CA TRP A 627 28.85 3.98 20.34
C TRP A 627 30.10 3.84 21.19
N ILE A 628 29.93 3.78 22.51
CA ILE A 628 30.96 3.35 23.46
C ILE A 628 30.35 2.24 24.31
N ASP A 629 30.90 1.03 24.23
CA ASP A 629 30.52 -0.10 25.08
C ASP A 629 31.06 0.15 26.49
N TYR A 630 30.25 0.75 27.34
CA TYR A 630 30.66 1.17 28.67
C TYR A 630 30.69 0.01 29.66
N ASN A 631 29.89 -1.03 29.41
CA ASN A 631 29.74 -2.15 30.33
C ASN A 631 30.66 -3.34 29.98
N ASP A 632 31.40 -3.24 28.86
CA ASP A 632 32.36 -4.21 28.33
C ASP A 632 31.74 -5.61 28.15
N ASN A 633 30.44 -5.68 27.83
CA ASN A 633 29.72 -6.93 27.62
C ASN A 633 29.81 -7.44 26.16
N TYR A 634 30.59 -6.75 25.32
CA TYR A 634 30.81 -7.04 23.91
C TYR A 634 29.59 -6.81 23.00
N ILE A 635 28.57 -6.10 23.49
CA ILE A 635 27.34 -5.79 22.77
C ILE A 635 27.11 -4.28 22.84
N PHE A 636 27.18 -3.61 21.68
CA PHE A 636 26.78 -2.21 21.62
C PHE A 636 25.26 -2.05 21.70
N GLU A 637 24.75 -1.53 22.80
CA GLU A 637 23.32 -1.28 22.93
C GLU A 637 22.90 0.07 22.35
N ALA A 638 21.60 0.24 22.09
CA ALA A 638 21.07 1.54 21.65
C ALA A 638 21.30 2.65 22.70
N SER A 639 21.33 2.29 23.99
CA SER A 639 21.65 3.19 25.12
C SER A 639 23.10 3.66 25.15
N GLU A 640 23.99 2.95 24.46
CA GLU A 640 25.42 3.23 24.42
C GLU A 640 25.82 4.12 23.24
N ARG A 641 24.84 4.50 22.40
CA ARG A 641 25.08 5.44 21.31
C ARG A 641 25.33 6.83 21.88
N VAL A 642 26.53 7.34 21.66
CA VAL A 642 26.99 8.62 22.20
C VAL A 642 26.80 9.79 21.22
N GLY A 643 26.65 9.52 19.92
CA GLY A 643 26.42 10.56 18.92
C GLY A 643 26.09 10.01 17.52
N TYR A 644 25.56 10.88 16.67
CA TYR A 644 25.24 10.57 15.27
C TYR A 644 25.03 11.85 14.44
N THR A 645 25.06 11.73 13.12
CA THR A 645 24.76 12.82 12.20
C THR A 645 23.25 13.00 12.02
N THR A 646 22.77 14.24 12.12
CA THR A 646 21.36 14.60 11.89
C THR A 646 21.06 14.93 10.43
N THR A 647 22.09 15.28 9.66
CA THR A 647 22.03 15.53 8.23
C THR A 647 23.02 14.63 7.51
N SER A 648 22.68 14.23 6.29
CA SER A 648 23.55 13.40 5.47
C SER A 648 24.80 14.17 5.04
N ILE A 649 25.95 13.52 5.12
CA ILE A 649 27.24 14.04 4.66
C ILE A 649 27.31 13.95 3.13
N ALA A 650 27.67 15.06 2.48
CA ALA A 650 27.89 15.11 1.04
C ALA A 650 29.18 14.36 0.64
N SER A 651 29.34 14.10 -0.66
CA SER A 651 30.55 13.46 -1.21
C SER A 651 31.82 14.23 -0.84
N ASN A 652 32.84 13.53 -0.32
CA ASN A 652 34.07 14.09 0.24
C ASN A 652 33.81 15.14 1.34
N GLY A 653 32.61 15.13 1.92
CA GLY A 653 32.17 16.07 2.93
C GLY A 653 32.64 15.67 4.31
N SER A 654 32.40 16.56 5.27
CA SER A 654 32.61 16.29 6.69
C SER A 654 31.40 16.75 7.48
N ALA A 655 31.13 16.07 8.58
CA ALA A 655 30.15 16.49 9.55
C ALA A 655 30.75 16.50 10.95
N THR A 656 30.23 17.40 11.77
CA THR A 656 30.53 17.46 13.19
C THR A 656 29.27 17.23 14.01
N PHE A 657 29.42 16.52 15.11
CA PHE A 657 28.38 16.38 16.13
C PHE A 657 29.03 16.28 17.50
N SER A 658 28.25 16.59 18.53
CA SER A 658 28.73 16.55 19.92
C SER A 658 28.43 15.19 20.55
N ILE A 659 29.37 14.68 21.33
CA ILE A 659 29.16 13.58 22.26
C ILE A 659 29.30 14.12 23.69
N THR A 660 28.36 13.81 24.57
CA THR A 660 28.39 14.23 25.97
C THR A 660 28.45 13.00 26.85
N LEU A 661 29.47 12.92 27.70
CA LEU A 661 29.60 11.83 28.66
C LEU A 661 28.74 12.11 29.88
N ALA A 662 28.11 11.07 30.44
CA ALA A 662 27.44 11.15 31.73
C ALA A 662 28.43 11.56 32.84
N CYS A 663 27.92 11.92 34.02
CA CYS A 663 28.77 12.30 35.15
C CYS A 663 29.48 11.11 35.81
N ASN A 664 28.87 9.92 35.78
CA ASN A 664 29.40 8.71 36.40
C ASN A 664 29.39 7.50 35.44
N PRO A 665 29.98 7.61 34.23
CA PRO A 665 30.15 6.46 33.36
C PRO A 665 31.13 5.47 34.02
N PRO A 666 31.07 4.18 33.67
CA PRO A 666 32.16 3.26 33.94
C PRO A 666 33.50 3.87 33.52
N LEU A 667 34.48 3.77 34.40
CA LEU A 667 35.81 4.30 34.18
C LEU A 667 36.71 3.20 33.66
N GLY A 668 37.64 3.54 32.77
CA GLY A 668 38.56 2.57 32.19
C GLY A 668 38.61 2.67 30.67
N THR A 669 39.20 1.65 30.04
CA THR A 669 39.29 1.57 28.59
C THR A 669 38.12 0.78 28.05
N HIS A 670 37.35 1.43 27.17
CA HIS A 670 36.14 0.89 26.56
C HIS A 670 36.29 0.83 25.04
N ARG A 671 35.52 -0.04 24.39
CA ARG A 671 35.45 -0.09 22.93
C ARG A 671 34.53 1.02 22.43
N MET A 672 35.01 1.81 21.48
CA MET A 672 34.22 2.75 20.69
C MET A 672 34.03 2.21 19.27
N ARG A 673 32.81 2.33 18.73
CA ARG A 673 32.49 1.99 17.34
C ARG A 673 31.98 3.21 16.60
N VAL A 674 32.47 3.42 15.39
CA VAL A 674 32.05 4.46 14.45
C VAL A 674 31.55 3.78 13.19
N ARG A 675 30.28 3.99 12.83
CA ARG A 675 29.69 3.42 11.61
C ARG A 675 29.29 4.51 10.64
N ASP A 676 29.72 4.37 9.40
CA ASP A 676 29.20 5.08 8.24
C ASP A 676 28.25 4.17 7.45
N VAL A 677 27.08 4.69 7.09
CA VAL A 677 26.05 3.96 6.32
C VAL A 677 25.34 4.89 5.33
N TRP A 678 25.27 4.46 4.08
CA TRP A 678 24.59 5.19 3.02
C TRP A 678 23.07 5.23 3.23
N ASN A 679 22.50 6.43 3.06
CA ASN A 679 21.05 6.68 3.01
C ASN A 679 20.25 6.10 4.19
N THR A 680 20.89 5.96 5.35
CA THR A 680 20.26 5.53 6.60
C THR A 680 20.39 6.65 7.61
N THR A 681 19.29 7.09 8.23
CA THR A 681 19.34 8.16 9.24
C THR A 681 20.31 7.79 10.38
N GLY A 682 21.19 8.70 10.79
CA GLY A 682 22.21 8.40 11.82
C GLY A 682 21.64 7.81 13.12
N SER A 683 20.44 8.25 13.54
CA SER A 683 19.78 7.73 14.74
C SER A 683 19.22 6.30 14.60
N SER A 684 19.05 5.79 13.38
CA SER A 684 18.53 4.44 13.10
C SER A 684 19.60 3.45 12.65
N ILE A 685 20.86 3.89 12.51
CA ILE A 685 21.98 2.98 12.27
C ILE A 685 22.09 2.02 13.46
N SER A 686 22.08 0.72 13.18
CA SER A 686 22.32 -0.34 14.16
C SER A 686 23.82 -0.64 14.24
N PRO A 687 24.40 -0.96 15.41
CA PRO A 687 25.82 -1.26 15.54
C PRO A 687 26.24 -2.62 14.94
N CYS A 688 25.29 -3.54 14.71
CA CYS A 688 25.55 -4.91 14.27
C CYS A 688 24.84 -5.32 12.97
N ALA A 689 23.95 -4.50 12.43
CA ALA A 689 23.18 -4.87 11.25
C ALA A 689 24.03 -4.94 9.97
N THR A 690 23.55 -5.74 9.02
CA THR A 690 24.04 -5.80 7.64
C THR A 690 23.44 -4.65 6.83
N TYR A 691 24.27 -3.92 6.09
CA TYR A 691 23.84 -2.82 5.21
C TYR A 691 24.34 -2.97 3.77
N GLY A 692 23.76 -2.18 2.88
CA GLY A 692 24.13 -2.15 1.47
C GLY A 692 25.53 -1.57 1.22
N TYR A 693 25.78 -0.37 1.77
CA TYR A 693 26.94 0.49 1.51
C TYR A 693 27.40 1.20 2.80
N GLY A 694 28.71 1.27 3.03
CA GLY A 694 29.32 1.97 4.16
C GLY A 694 30.60 1.32 4.71
N GLU A 695 31.03 1.77 5.88
CA GLU A 695 32.21 1.29 6.61
C GLU A 695 31.96 1.29 8.13
N THR A 696 32.65 0.41 8.86
CA THR A 696 32.75 0.48 10.31
C THR A 696 34.20 0.50 10.79
N GLU A 697 34.49 1.40 11.72
CA GLU A 697 35.77 1.48 12.42
C GLU A 697 35.57 1.35 13.92
N ASP A 698 36.41 0.53 14.55
CA ASP A 698 36.45 0.37 16.00
C ASP A 698 37.76 0.95 16.58
N TYR A 699 37.67 1.54 17.78
CA TYR A 699 38.77 2.16 18.50
C TYR A 699 38.69 1.85 20.00
N ASN A 700 39.80 1.97 20.73
CA ASN A 700 39.74 2.02 22.18
C ASN A 700 39.69 3.49 22.64
N VAL A 701 38.84 3.80 23.62
CA VAL A 701 38.83 5.11 24.29
C VAL A 701 38.95 4.91 25.79
N THR A 702 39.65 5.82 26.48
CA THR A 702 39.79 5.77 27.93
C THR A 702 38.89 6.80 28.58
N VAL A 703 37.99 6.37 29.46
CA VAL A 703 37.09 7.24 30.22
C VAL A 703 37.71 7.56 31.57
N SER A 704 37.89 8.85 31.85
CA SER A 704 38.45 9.36 33.11
C SER A 704 37.37 10.04 33.97
N ALA A 705 37.66 10.15 35.27
CA ALA A 705 36.73 10.74 36.23
C ALA A 705 36.46 12.24 35.95
N ALA A 706 35.25 12.70 36.28
CA ALA A 706 34.86 14.10 36.15
C ALA A 706 35.76 15.02 37.00
N VAL A 707 35.83 16.31 36.63
CA VAL A 707 36.55 17.32 37.42
C VAL A 707 35.97 17.34 38.84
N ALA A 708 36.84 17.32 39.85
CA ALA A 708 36.44 17.16 41.25
C ALA A 708 35.63 18.35 41.81
N CYS A 709 35.84 19.57 41.28
CA CYS A 709 35.05 20.75 41.62
C CYS A 709 35.03 21.77 40.47
N PRO A 710 34.15 21.61 39.46
CA PRO A 710 34.03 22.52 38.33
C PRO A 710 33.67 23.95 38.74
N GLN A 711 34.12 24.92 37.93
CA GLN A 711 33.68 26.30 38.03
C GLN A 711 32.37 26.47 37.22
N PRO A 712 31.31 27.10 37.77
CA PRO A 712 30.07 27.36 37.03
C PRO A 712 30.31 28.20 35.76
N SER A 713 29.55 27.97 34.70
CA SER A 713 29.65 28.67 33.42
C SER A 713 28.28 29.09 32.86
N ASN A 714 28.25 29.88 31.78
CA ASN A 714 27.01 30.33 31.10
C ASN A 714 25.97 30.96 32.04
N LEU A 715 26.41 31.96 32.82
CA LEU A 715 25.54 32.72 33.69
C LEU A 715 24.48 33.49 32.86
N SER A 716 23.25 33.54 33.35
CA SER A 716 22.15 34.30 32.74
C SER A 716 21.12 34.78 33.77
N ALA A 717 20.35 35.81 33.41
CA ALA A 717 19.19 36.29 34.16
C ALA A 717 17.97 36.45 33.24
N THR A 718 16.82 35.93 33.65
CA THR A 718 15.57 35.91 32.88
C THR A 718 14.37 36.26 33.77
N ALA A 719 13.17 36.36 33.19
CA ALA A 719 11.91 36.66 33.90
C ALA A 719 12.04 37.86 34.85
N ILE A 720 12.64 38.93 34.36
CA ILE A 720 12.91 40.12 35.15
C ILE A 720 11.62 40.94 35.28
N THR A 721 11.22 41.19 36.52
CA THR A 721 10.06 42.02 36.88
C THR A 721 10.53 43.26 37.65
N PRO A 722 9.64 44.15 38.12
CA PRO A 722 10.06 45.26 38.96
C PRO A 722 10.75 44.83 40.26
N ASN A 723 10.52 43.60 40.74
CA ASN A 723 11.00 43.16 42.06
C ASN A 723 11.56 41.73 42.10
N SER A 724 11.75 41.09 40.95
CA SER A 724 12.27 39.72 40.86
C SER A 724 13.07 39.49 39.58
N ALA A 725 13.89 38.44 39.60
CA ALA A 725 14.60 37.89 38.45
C ALA A 725 14.91 36.41 38.69
N ILE A 726 15.09 35.63 37.63
CA ILE A 726 15.52 34.23 37.69
C ILE A 726 16.96 34.14 37.18
N LEU A 727 17.88 33.71 38.04
CA LEU A 727 19.29 33.51 37.69
C LEU A 727 19.54 32.05 37.32
N SER A 728 20.39 31.81 36.32
CA SER A 728 20.77 30.46 35.90
C SER A 728 22.24 30.38 35.49
N TRP A 729 22.79 29.16 35.58
CA TRP A 729 24.14 28.79 35.16
C TRP A 729 24.18 27.29 34.81
N ASN A 730 25.21 26.87 34.07
CA ASN A 730 25.45 25.47 33.75
C ASN A 730 25.93 24.69 34.98
N ILE A 731 25.33 23.52 35.17
CA ILE A 731 25.63 22.58 36.25
C ILE A 731 26.75 21.63 35.82
N GLY A 732 27.75 21.44 36.68
CA GLY A 732 28.81 20.44 36.51
C GLY A 732 28.40 19.05 37.03
N CYS A 733 29.37 18.16 37.22
CA CYS A 733 29.11 16.77 37.63
C CYS A 733 29.40 16.46 39.10
N ALA A 734 30.20 17.27 39.78
CA ALA A 734 30.65 16.97 41.15
C ALA A 734 29.84 17.72 42.22
N GLU A 735 29.08 18.74 41.81
CA GLU A 735 28.52 19.74 42.71
C GLU A 735 27.03 19.54 42.87
N THR A 736 26.55 19.61 44.11
CA THR A 736 25.13 19.43 44.44
C THR A 736 24.45 20.72 44.87
N SER A 737 25.22 21.78 45.13
CA SER A 737 24.74 23.11 45.49
C SER A 737 25.73 24.19 45.09
N TRP A 738 25.29 25.45 45.10
CA TRP A 738 26.10 26.61 44.74
C TRP A 738 25.96 27.73 45.76
N ASP A 739 27.01 28.53 45.93
CA ASP A 739 26.91 29.79 46.63
C ASP A 739 26.68 30.90 45.60
N VAL A 740 25.62 31.70 45.80
CA VAL A 740 25.31 32.85 44.92
C VAL A 740 25.36 34.15 45.72
N HIS A 741 26.06 35.14 45.16
CA HIS A 741 26.12 36.49 45.70
C HIS A 741 25.48 37.47 44.72
N VAL A 742 24.44 38.18 45.16
CA VAL A 742 23.73 39.21 44.38
C VAL A 742 23.90 40.54 45.09
N ALA A 743 24.34 41.55 44.35
CA ALA A 743 24.57 42.91 44.87
C ALA A 743 24.19 43.97 43.83
N LEU A 744 24.19 45.24 44.23
CA LEU A 744 24.04 46.35 43.27
C LEU A 744 25.20 46.31 42.27
N ALA A 745 24.92 46.65 41.02
CA ALA A 745 25.94 46.67 39.97
C ALA A 745 27.14 47.56 40.37
N GLY A 746 28.36 47.03 40.21
CA GLY A 746 29.61 47.69 40.60
C GLY A 746 30.10 47.41 42.02
N SER A 747 29.48 46.48 42.76
CA SER A 747 29.88 46.13 44.13
C SER A 747 31.15 45.26 44.21
N GLY A 748 31.50 44.56 43.12
CA GLY A 748 32.70 43.71 43.03
C GLY A 748 32.49 42.30 43.60
N ALA A 749 33.48 41.43 43.39
CA ALA A 749 33.41 40.03 43.80
C ALA A 749 33.32 39.88 45.34
N PRO A 750 32.51 38.95 45.86
CA PRO A 750 32.32 38.77 47.30
C PRO A 750 33.60 38.27 48.00
N THR A 751 33.90 38.86 49.16
CA THR A 751 35.01 38.44 50.05
C THR A 751 34.53 37.74 51.33
N GLY A 752 33.22 37.56 51.50
CA GLY A 752 32.58 37.00 52.70
C GLY A 752 31.41 36.06 52.40
N THR A 753 30.43 35.99 53.30
CA THR A 753 29.27 35.09 53.19
C THR A 753 28.44 35.38 51.94
N PRO A 754 28.05 34.36 51.14
CA PRO A 754 27.15 34.54 50.01
C PRO A 754 25.78 35.08 50.45
N SER A 755 25.12 35.83 49.58
CA SER A 755 23.73 36.26 49.82
C SER A 755 22.75 35.08 49.82
N HIS A 756 23.07 34.02 49.08
CA HIS A 756 22.26 32.83 48.90
C HIS A 756 23.18 31.58 48.94
N PRO A 757 23.50 31.06 50.15
CA PRO A 757 24.27 29.82 50.28
C PRO A 757 23.43 28.61 49.88
N ASN A 758 24.09 27.56 49.36
CA ASN A 758 23.45 26.30 48.95
C ASN A 758 22.27 26.46 47.97
N ALA A 759 22.33 27.46 47.11
CA ALA A 759 21.39 27.67 46.02
C ALA A 759 21.43 26.54 44.99
N THR A 760 20.40 26.50 44.15
CA THR A 760 20.27 25.63 42.96
C THR A 760 20.17 26.48 41.69
N SER A 761 20.47 25.91 40.52
CA SER A 761 20.20 26.54 39.21
C SER A 761 18.92 25.95 38.62
N PRO A 762 17.91 26.76 38.23
CA PRO A 762 17.86 28.22 38.38
C PRO A 762 17.54 28.67 39.83
N LEU A 763 17.94 29.89 40.18
CA LEU A 763 17.65 30.58 41.44
C LEU A 763 16.68 31.75 41.22
N THR A 764 15.54 31.75 41.89
CA THR A 764 14.58 32.86 41.85
C THR A 764 14.89 33.88 42.93
N LEU A 765 15.08 35.13 42.53
CA LEU A 765 15.21 36.28 43.42
C LEU A 765 13.87 36.97 43.61
N SER A 766 13.62 37.48 44.81
CA SER A 766 12.47 38.31 45.16
C SER A 766 12.92 39.55 45.93
N SER A 767 12.01 40.52 46.09
CA SER A 767 12.25 41.75 46.85
C SER A 767 13.38 42.65 46.30
N LEU A 768 13.64 42.58 44.98
CA LEU A 768 14.50 43.54 44.30
C LEU A 768 13.82 44.91 44.21
N GLN A 769 14.62 45.97 44.08
CA GLN A 769 14.12 47.33 43.89
C GLN A 769 13.76 47.56 42.41
N PRO A 770 12.63 48.20 42.08
CA PRO A 770 12.30 48.58 40.69
C PRO A 770 13.34 49.50 40.06
N ALA A 771 13.46 49.42 38.73
CA ALA A 771 14.38 50.24 37.92
C ALA A 771 15.84 50.27 38.47
N THR A 772 16.33 49.16 39.00
CA THR A 772 17.63 49.07 39.69
C THR A 772 18.54 48.03 39.04
N ALA A 773 19.81 48.39 38.83
CA ALA A 773 20.83 47.50 38.26
C ALA A 773 21.53 46.65 39.34
N TYR A 774 21.62 45.34 39.09
CA TYR A 774 22.24 44.33 39.94
C TYR A 774 23.36 43.59 39.20
N GLU A 775 24.26 42.97 39.97
CA GLU A 775 25.22 41.98 39.50
C GLU A 775 25.19 40.72 40.37
N PHE A 776 25.53 39.57 39.79
CA PHE A 776 25.69 38.34 40.56
C PHE A 776 26.96 37.55 40.23
N TYR A 777 27.43 36.82 41.24
CA TYR A 777 28.52 35.85 41.18
C TYR A 777 28.02 34.49 41.68
N VAL A 778 28.56 33.42 41.13
CA VAL A 778 28.26 32.04 41.57
C VAL A 778 29.54 31.21 41.68
N ARG A 779 29.64 30.38 42.72
CA ARG A 779 30.67 29.34 42.84
C ARG A 779 30.03 28.01 43.22
N ALA A 780 30.65 26.91 42.84
CA ALA A 780 30.12 25.59 43.11
C ALA A 780 30.61 25.04 44.46
N ASN A 781 29.75 24.26 45.13
CA ASN A 781 30.05 23.57 46.39
C ASN A 781 30.11 22.06 46.13
N CYS A 782 31.30 21.49 46.33
CA CYS A 782 31.64 20.12 45.96
C CYS A 782 31.84 19.23 47.21
N GLY A 783 31.32 19.64 48.37
CA GLY A 783 31.43 18.91 49.62
C GLY A 783 32.88 18.75 50.08
N THR A 784 33.39 17.51 50.08
CA THR A 784 34.77 17.20 50.51
C THR A 784 35.84 17.78 49.60
N ASN A 785 35.50 18.09 48.33
CA ASN A 785 36.42 18.69 47.37
C ASN A 785 36.48 20.22 47.47
N GLY A 786 35.79 20.82 48.45
CA GLY A 786 35.81 22.27 48.70
C GLY A 786 34.91 23.06 47.75
N PHE A 787 35.26 24.34 47.55
CA PHE A 787 34.52 25.27 46.69
C PHE A 787 35.32 25.60 45.43
N SER A 788 34.62 25.84 44.32
CA SER A 788 35.23 26.46 43.15
C SER A 788 35.58 27.93 43.42
N VAL A 789 36.37 28.54 42.53
CA VAL A 789 36.47 30.00 42.46
C VAL A 789 35.14 30.62 41.99
N TRP A 790 34.93 31.91 42.27
CA TRP A 790 33.75 32.66 41.86
C TRP A 790 33.73 32.93 40.35
N THR A 791 32.59 32.69 39.71
CA THR A 791 32.28 33.11 38.32
C THR A 791 31.39 34.35 38.35
N GLY A 792 31.75 35.37 37.58
CA GLY A 792 31.01 36.65 37.46
C GLY A 792 31.97 37.85 37.29
N PRO A 793 31.46 39.09 37.29
CA PRO A 793 30.04 39.46 37.47
C PRO A 793 29.19 39.20 36.23
N PHE A 794 27.93 38.83 36.44
CA PHE A 794 26.86 38.92 35.44
C PHE A 794 25.84 40.00 35.86
N THR A 795 25.56 40.96 34.99
CA THR A 795 24.71 42.14 35.30
C THR A 795 23.30 42.05 34.72
N PHE A 796 22.29 42.53 35.45
CA PHE A 796 20.89 42.64 34.99
C PHE A 796 20.17 43.81 35.68
N SER A 797 19.06 44.32 35.12
CA SER A 797 18.30 45.45 35.69
C SER A 797 16.81 45.13 35.78
N THR A 798 16.19 45.40 36.94
CA THR A 798 14.73 45.31 37.12
C THR A 798 13.99 46.39 36.32
N ILE A 799 12.72 46.13 35.98
CA ILE A 799 11.88 47.08 35.25
C ILE A 799 11.20 48.10 36.19
N ALA A 800 10.62 49.18 35.65
CA ALA A 800 9.85 50.14 36.44
C ALA A 800 8.44 49.61 36.78
N LEU A 801 7.75 50.24 37.74
CA LEU A 801 6.35 49.92 38.05
C LEU A 801 5.40 50.52 37.00
N PRO A 802 4.28 49.86 36.67
CA PRO A 802 3.24 50.46 35.82
C PRO A 802 2.67 51.76 36.41
N PRO A 803 2.13 52.68 35.58
CA PRO A 803 1.49 53.91 36.03
C PRO A 803 0.27 53.64 36.93
N VAL A 804 -0.10 54.59 37.80
CA VAL A 804 -1.25 54.40 38.72
C VAL A 804 -2.60 54.31 37.99
N ASN A 805 -2.67 54.81 36.75
CA ASN A 805 -3.85 54.83 35.90
C ASN A 805 -3.75 53.83 34.73
N ASP A 806 -2.99 52.74 34.93
CA ASP A 806 -2.87 51.64 33.97
C ASP A 806 -4.24 50.96 33.70
N ASP A 807 -5.11 50.91 34.71
CA ASP A 807 -6.46 50.38 34.61
C ASP A 807 -7.52 51.48 34.72
N CYS A 808 -8.69 51.24 34.12
CA CYS A 808 -9.80 52.19 34.15
C CYS A 808 -10.30 52.51 35.57
N THR A 809 -10.09 51.63 36.55
CA THR A 809 -10.44 51.90 37.95
C THR A 809 -9.51 52.92 38.59
N GLY A 810 -8.28 53.06 38.07
CA GLY A 810 -7.30 54.06 38.47
C GLY A 810 -7.34 55.33 37.61
N ALA A 811 -8.37 55.50 36.77
CA ALA A 811 -8.46 56.58 35.81
C ALA A 811 -8.35 57.97 36.46
N ILE A 812 -7.49 58.84 35.91
CA ILE A 812 -7.27 60.19 36.42
C ILE A 812 -8.33 61.15 35.85
N ALA A 813 -8.98 61.94 36.70
CA ALA A 813 -10.03 62.87 36.27
C ALA A 813 -9.47 64.13 35.58
N LEU A 814 -9.99 64.44 34.40
CA LEU A 814 -9.75 65.67 33.63
C LEU A 814 -10.78 66.73 34.00
N THR A 815 -10.33 67.97 34.17
CA THR A 815 -11.20 69.12 34.44
C THR A 815 -11.50 69.87 33.15
N ALA A 816 -12.77 69.95 32.75
CA ALA A 816 -13.15 70.57 31.48
C ALA A 816 -12.88 72.10 31.47
N GLY A 817 -12.07 72.58 30.52
CA GLY A 817 -11.81 74.00 30.27
C GLY A 817 -12.63 74.60 29.12
N GLY A 818 -12.38 75.86 28.76
CA GLY A 818 -12.93 76.51 27.56
C GLY A 818 -12.16 76.15 26.29
N VAL A 819 -10.84 75.91 26.42
CA VAL A 819 -9.92 75.46 25.35
C VAL A 819 -8.95 74.38 25.86
N PHE A 820 -8.25 73.69 24.95
CA PHE A 820 -7.30 72.62 25.26
C PHE A 820 -6.29 72.98 26.36
N THR A 821 -5.73 74.19 26.33
CA THR A 821 -4.66 74.62 27.24
C THR A 821 -5.11 74.92 28.66
N ASP A 822 -6.40 75.10 28.92
CA ASP A 822 -6.87 75.61 30.21
C ASP A 822 -6.54 74.67 31.38
N ASN A 823 -6.64 73.35 31.17
CA ASN A 823 -6.46 72.32 32.21
C ASN A 823 -5.74 71.05 31.71
N ALA A 824 -4.81 71.17 30.75
CA ALA A 824 -4.06 70.00 30.24
C ALA A 824 -3.13 69.39 31.31
N ILE A 825 -3.07 68.06 31.38
CA ILE A 825 -2.18 67.31 32.29
C ILE A 825 -1.21 66.41 31.52
N ILE A 826 -0.16 65.90 32.19
CA ILE A 826 0.85 64.98 31.61
C ILE A 826 0.50 63.53 32.01
N GLY A 827 0.28 62.67 31.03
CA GLY A 827 0.17 61.21 31.17
C GLY A 827 1.48 60.49 30.76
N THR A 828 1.62 59.21 31.12
CA THR A 828 2.75 58.35 30.69
C THR A 828 2.30 56.93 30.42
N ASN A 829 2.85 56.28 29.40
CA ASN A 829 2.65 54.85 29.12
C ASN A 829 3.89 54.00 29.49
N VAL A 830 4.86 54.56 30.22
CA VAL A 830 6.07 53.81 30.63
C VAL A 830 5.70 52.68 31.58
N SER A 831 6.05 51.46 31.20
CA SER A 831 5.69 50.20 31.88
C SER A 831 4.18 49.97 32.00
N ALA A 832 3.36 50.68 31.24
CA ALA A 832 1.93 50.43 31.16
C ALA A 832 1.65 49.02 30.63
N THR A 833 0.66 48.37 31.19
CA THR A 833 0.26 47.01 30.83
C THR A 833 -1.06 47.03 30.07
N THR A 834 -1.36 45.93 29.36
CA THR A 834 -2.63 45.79 28.64
C THR A 834 -3.74 45.36 29.59
N GLY A 835 -4.77 46.18 29.74
CA GLY A 835 -5.97 45.86 30.50
C GLY A 835 -6.77 44.72 29.84
N GLN A 836 -7.33 43.84 30.65
CA GLN A 836 -8.18 42.73 30.19
C GLN A 836 -9.67 43.14 30.22
N ASN A 837 -10.44 42.71 29.21
CA ASN A 837 -11.90 42.94 29.09
C ASN A 837 -12.34 44.39 28.82
N ILE A 838 -11.54 45.17 28.10
CA ILE A 838 -11.97 46.48 27.59
C ILE A 838 -12.60 46.30 26.21
N PRO A 839 -13.78 46.90 25.93
CA PRO A 839 -14.35 46.87 24.58
C PRO A 839 -13.39 47.51 23.57
N ALA A 840 -13.26 46.92 22.38
CA ALA A 840 -12.36 47.42 21.35
C ALA A 840 -12.60 48.92 21.08
N PRO A 841 -11.53 49.72 20.92
CA PRO A 841 -11.62 51.18 20.81
C PRO A 841 -12.24 51.64 19.49
N GLY A 842 -12.38 50.77 18.48
CA GLY A 842 -13.07 51.06 17.22
C GLY A 842 -12.14 51.57 16.10
N CYS A 843 -11.15 52.41 16.43
CA CYS A 843 -10.08 52.90 15.55
C CYS A 843 -8.75 52.16 15.77
N ALA A 844 -8.74 51.19 16.69
CA ALA A 844 -7.69 50.18 16.78
C ALA A 844 -8.32 48.82 17.12
N GLY A 845 -7.59 47.74 16.81
CA GLY A 845 -8.05 46.37 17.05
C GLY A 845 -8.10 46.02 18.54
N THR A 846 -6.95 46.09 19.22
CA THR A 846 -6.83 45.81 20.66
C THR A 846 -5.88 46.82 21.26
N LEU A 847 -6.23 47.37 22.43
CA LEU A 847 -5.37 48.30 23.16
C LEU A 847 -4.17 47.55 23.74
N ALA A 848 -3.01 48.18 23.73
CA ALA A 848 -1.85 47.73 24.47
C ALA A 848 -1.08 48.94 25.02
N GLY A 849 -0.69 48.87 26.29
CA GLY A 849 0.00 49.97 26.97
C GLY A 849 -0.89 51.21 27.17
N GLU A 850 -2.20 51.03 27.25
CA GLU A 850 -3.15 52.11 27.46
C GLU A 850 -3.16 52.62 28.90
N VAL A 851 -3.45 53.91 29.06
CA VAL A 851 -3.69 54.52 30.37
C VAL A 851 -5.00 55.30 30.35
N TRP A 852 -5.60 55.42 31.53
CA TRP A 852 -6.99 55.80 31.67
C TRP A 852 -7.19 57.17 32.32
N PHE A 853 -8.20 57.89 31.82
CA PHE A 853 -8.68 59.16 32.34
C PHE A 853 -10.20 59.19 32.40
N THR A 854 -10.78 60.17 33.10
CA THR A 854 -12.23 60.43 33.07
C THR A 854 -12.52 61.89 32.75
N ALA A 855 -13.66 62.19 32.13
CA ALA A 855 -14.11 63.56 31.88
C ALA A 855 -15.62 63.70 32.07
N THR A 856 -16.06 64.73 32.80
CA THR A 856 -17.48 64.97 33.06
C THR A 856 -18.07 65.93 32.03
N VAL A 857 -19.18 65.54 31.39
CA VAL A 857 -19.86 66.31 30.35
C VAL A 857 -20.41 67.63 30.94
N PRO A 858 -20.05 68.80 30.37
CA PRO A 858 -20.56 70.12 30.77
C PRO A 858 -22.08 70.30 30.59
N ALA A 859 -22.61 71.39 31.15
CA ALA A 859 -24.04 71.75 31.08
C ALA A 859 -24.60 71.91 29.64
N SER A 860 -23.73 72.21 28.68
CA SER A 860 -24.05 72.31 27.26
C SER A 860 -24.42 70.98 26.60
N GLY A 861 -24.03 69.85 27.21
CA GLY A 861 -24.09 68.53 26.58
C GLY A 861 -22.99 68.27 25.55
N SER A 862 -21.96 69.14 25.47
CA SER A 862 -20.83 69.01 24.54
C SER A 862 -19.50 68.95 25.28
N ILE A 863 -18.57 68.11 24.82
CA ILE A 863 -17.21 68.00 25.37
C ILE A 863 -16.24 67.54 24.29
N THR A 864 -15.04 68.12 24.27
CA THR A 864 -13.91 67.67 23.44
C THR A 864 -12.82 67.11 24.34
N ILE A 865 -12.29 65.93 24.02
CA ILE A 865 -11.10 65.37 24.66
C ILE A 865 -10.01 65.23 23.61
N GLU A 866 -8.80 65.70 23.92
CA GLU A 866 -7.69 65.77 22.99
C GLU A 866 -6.38 65.41 23.68
N THR A 867 -5.44 64.82 22.95
CA THR A 867 -4.05 64.58 23.37
C THR A 867 -3.09 65.51 22.63
N GLY A 868 -1.86 65.62 23.11
CA GLY A 868 -0.82 66.43 22.45
C GLY A 868 0.58 66.10 22.93
N ASN A 869 1.59 66.66 22.28
CA ASN A 869 2.99 66.36 22.57
C ASN A 869 3.48 67.07 23.85
N ASN A 870 4.30 66.38 24.65
CA ASN A 870 4.95 66.92 25.85
C ASN A 870 6.46 67.21 25.65
N GLY A 871 6.94 67.26 24.41
CA GLY A 871 8.36 67.39 24.07
C GLY A 871 9.14 66.06 24.15
N THR A 872 8.44 64.94 23.96
CA THR A 872 8.94 63.57 24.12
C THR A 872 9.11 62.86 22.78
N ILE A 873 9.62 61.61 22.82
CA ILE A 873 9.73 60.76 21.61
C ILE A 873 8.40 60.12 21.21
N LEU A 874 7.37 60.20 22.05
CA LEU A 874 6.02 59.73 21.73
C LEU A 874 5.36 60.74 20.78
N THR A 875 5.08 60.32 19.55
CA THR A 875 4.60 61.20 18.48
C THR A 875 3.20 60.89 17.97
N ASP A 876 2.62 59.75 18.39
CA ASP A 876 1.36 59.23 17.87
C ASP A 876 0.55 58.64 19.02
N THR A 877 -0.72 59.04 19.16
CA THR A 877 -1.59 58.48 20.18
C THR A 877 -2.87 57.97 19.55
N GLY A 878 -3.45 56.92 20.11
CA GLY A 878 -4.88 56.65 19.95
C GLY A 878 -5.67 57.07 21.19
N LEU A 879 -6.92 57.49 20.98
CA LEU A 879 -7.84 57.88 22.04
C LEU A 879 -9.23 57.27 21.81
N ALA A 880 -9.79 56.66 22.85
CA ALA A 880 -11.14 56.12 22.84
C ALA A 880 -11.92 56.61 24.05
N VAL A 881 -13.14 57.09 23.80
CA VAL A 881 -14.06 57.58 24.81
C VAL A 881 -15.17 56.57 25.00
N TYR A 882 -15.40 56.17 26.24
CA TYR A 882 -16.39 55.20 26.66
C TYR A 882 -17.39 55.81 27.64
N SER A 883 -18.60 55.25 27.65
CA SER A 883 -19.64 55.50 28.65
C SER A 883 -19.86 54.27 29.52
N GLY A 884 -20.53 54.44 30.66
CA GLY A 884 -20.83 53.34 31.59
C GLY A 884 -19.86 53.29 32.77
N SER A 885 -19.46 52.08 33.15
CA SER A 885 -18.57 51.84 34.30
C SER A 885 -17.54 50.76 33.95
N CYS A 886 -16.37 50.79 34.60
CA CYS A 886 -15.34 49.78 34.45
C CYS A 886 -15.91 48.35 34.49
N GLY A 887 -15.54 47.53 33.49
CA GLY A 887 -16.06 46.17 33.28
C GLY A 887 -17.34 46.09 32.43
N ASN A 888 -18.06 47.20 32.24
CA ASN A 888 -19.24 47.31 31.36
C ASN A 888 -19.19 48.64 30.58
N LEU A 889 -18.03 48.96 30.02
CA LEU A 889 -17.84 50.15 29.21
C LEU A 889 -18.51 49.96 27.84
N VAL A 890 -19.02 51.05 27.27
CA VAL A 890 -19.59 51.09 25.93
C VAL A 890 -18.87 52.18 25.15
N LEU A 891 -18.24 51.81 24.03
CA LEU A 891 -17.54 52.74 23.17
C LEU A 891 -18.51 53.83 22.68
N VAL A 892 -18.14 55.09 22.90
CA VAL A 892 -18.89 56.26 22.42
C VAL A 892 -18.30 56.70 21.08
N GLN A 893 -17.01 56.97 21.06
CA GLN A 893 -16.27 57.41 19.88
C GLN A 893 -14.78 57.25 20.14
N CYS A 894 -13.99 57.19 19.09
CA CYS A 894 -12.54 57.19 19.19
C CYS A 894 -11.94 57.98 18.03
N ASP A 895 -10.63 58.22 18.13
CA ASP A 895 -9.82 58.93 17.15
C ASP A 895 -8.34 58.58 17.33
N ASP A 896 -7.54 58.67 16.26
CA ASP A 896 -6.09 58.44 16.26
C ASP A 896 -5.26 59.61 15.70
N ASP A 897 -5.83 60.57 14.96
CA ASP A 897 -5.01 61.60 14.27
C ASP A 897 -5.66 62.98 14.07
N SER A 898 -6.76 63.31 14.75
CA SER A 898 -7.53 64.55 14.52
C SER A 898 -7.08 65.77 15.34
N SER A 899 -6.02 65.69 16.14
CA SER A 899 -5.49 66.84 16.90
C SER A 899 -4.84 67.88 15.98
N ALA A 900 -4.80 69.14 16.44
CA ALA A 900 -4.00 70.16 15.79
C ALA A 900 -2.48 69.98 16.00
N ASP A 901 -2.06 69.09 16.92
CA ASP A 901 -0.67 68.85 17.32
C ASP A 901 -0.02 67.65 16.60
N GLY A 902 -0.38 67.38 15.34
CA GLY A 902 0.14 66.25 14.56
C GLY A 902 -0.73 64.99 14.69
N ASN A 903 -0.11 63.81 14.74
CA ASN A 903 -0.80 62.50 14.86
C ASN A 903 -1.33 62.23 16.29
N PHE A 904 -1.75 63.27 17.01
CA PHE A 904 -2.39 63.11 18.30
C PHE A 904 -3.90 63.05 18.09
N SER A 905 -4.61 62.47 19.06
CA SER A 905 -6.02 62.17 18.92
C SER A 905 -6.91 63.27 19.45
N LYS A 906 -8.11 63.39 18.88
CA LYS A 906 -9.14 64.33 19.30
C LYS A 906 -10.54 63.78 19.06
N VAL A 907 -11.33 63.69 20.13
CA VAL A 907 -12.76 63.31 20.08
C VAL A 907 -13.62 64.47 20.56
N ALA A 908 -14.51 64.96 19.69
CA ALA A 908 -15.50 65.99 20.00
C ALA A 908 -16.92 65.41 20.02
N LEU A 909 -17.58 65.46 21.17
CA LEU A 909 -18.91 64.90 21.42
C LEU A 909 -19.93 66.03 21.63
N THR A 910 -21.15 65.83 21.12
CA THR A 910 -22.30 66.71 21.34
C THR A 910 -23.54 65.90 21.71
N GLY A 911 -24.54 66.54 22.32
CA GLY A 911 -25.80 65.87 22.69
C GLY A 911 -25.66 64.82 23.80
N ARG A 912 -24.58 64.85 24.58
CA ARG A 912 -24.34 63.99 25.74
C ARG A 912 -25.13 64.50 26.96
N THR A 913 -25.36 63.63 27.94
CA THR A 913 -26.13 64.03 29.13
C THR A 913 -25.25 64.89 30.04
N PRO A 914 -25.65 66.13 30.38
CA PRO A 914 -24.90 66.94 31.32
C PRO A 914 -24.65 66.23 32.65
N GLY A 915 -23.40 66.24 33.12
CA GLY A 915 -22.96 65.54 34.34
C GLY A 915 -22.63 64.06 34.16
N GLU A 916 -22.76 63.50 32.95
CA GLU A 916 -22.28 62.15 32.64
C GLU A 916 -20.75 62.09 32.74
N VAL A 917 -20.22 61.03 33.36
CA VAL A 917 -18.77 60.76 33.42
C VAL A 917 -18.40 59.80 32.30
N LEU A 918 -17.48 60.24 31.45
CA LEU A 918 -16.92 59.45 30.36
C LEU A 918 -15.55 58.92 30.78
N TYR A 919 -15.21 57.70 30.35
CA TYR A 919 -13.87 57.12 30.50
C TYR A 919 -13.09 57.30 29.21
N VAL A 920 -11.82 57.68 29.32
CA VAL A 920 -10.95 57.97 28.17
C VAL A 920 -9.74 57.05 28.27
N ALA A 921 -9.59 56.15 27.31
CA ALA A 921 -8.38 55.36 27.15
C ALA A 921 -7.45 56.07 26.16
N VAL A 922 -6.18 56.21 26.52
CA VAL A 922 -5.14 56.76 25.64
C VAL A 922 -3.99 55.77 25.54
N TRP A 923 -3.55 55.46 24.34
CA TRP A 923 -2.41 54.56 24.09
C TRP A 923 -1.49 55.16 23.02
N GLU A 924 -0.27 54.64 22.90
CA GLU A 924 0.61 54.93 21.76
C GLU A 924 0.22 53.99 20.61
N TYR A 925 -0.07 54.54 19.43
CA TYR A 925 -0.77 53.81 18.36
C TYR A 925 -0.04 52.54 17.90
N GLY A 926 1.29 52.56 17.85
CA GLY A 926 2.13 51.42 17.47
C GLY A 926 2.47 50.47 18.62
N ASN A 927 2.22 50.87 19.86
CA ASN A 927 2.74 50.26 21.09
C ASN A 927 4.24 49.89 21.03
N ASP A 928 5.03 50.72 20.37
CA ASP A 928 6.48 50.56 20.18
C ASP A 928 7.29 51.61 20.95
N THR A 929 6.64 52.67 21.44
CA THR A 929 7.29 53.80 22.10
C THR A 929 6.64 54.09 23.47
N GLN A 930 7.48 54.17 24.51
CA GLN A 930 7.04 54.47 25.87
C GLN A 930 7.65 55.78 26.37
N ASP A 931 6.82 56.79 26.63
CA ASP A 931 7.22 58.09 27.18
C ASP A 931 6.01 58.83 27.82
N THR A 932 6.04 60.17 27.86
CA THR A 932 4.96 61.02 28.39
C THR A 932 4.23 61.80 27.28
N PHE A 933 2.96 62.15 27.49
CA PHE A 933 2.10 62.91 26.57
C PHE A 933 1.17 63.87 27.32
N LYS A 934 0.56 64.85 26.65
CA LYS A 934 -0.48 65.74 27.23
C LYS A 934 -1.88 65.23 26.92
N VAL A 935 -2.83 65.46 27.83
CA VAL A 935 -4.26 65.18 27.62
C VAL A 935 -5.13 66.25 28.30
N SER A 936 -6.24 66.63 27.67
CA SER A 936 -7.16 67.66 28.18
C SER A 936 -8.61 67.43 27.72
N ALA A 937 -9.57 67.93 28.49
CA ALA A 937 -10.98 68.00 28.11
C ALA A 937 -11.47 69.46 28.11
N TYR A 938 -12.30 69.87 27.14
CA TYR A 938 -12.77 71.26 27.02
C TYR A 938 -14.06 71.43 26.20
N ASP A 939 -14.75 72.55 26.41
CA ASP A 939 -15.94 72.99 25.66
C ASP A 939 -15.99 74.51 25.56
N ALA A 940 -16.15 75.04 24.34
CA ALA A 940 -16.21 76.47 24.08
C ALA A 940 -17.38 77.18 24.80
N SER A 941 -18.43 76.48 25.22
CA SER A 941 -19.51 77.08 26.03
C SER A 941 -19.05 77.50 27.44
N LEU A 942 -17.94 76.93 27.90
CA LEU A 942 -17.28 77.29 29.16
C LEU A 942 -16.34 78.51 28.98
N ALA A 943 -16.22 79.06 27.76
CA ALA A 943 -15.44 80.26 27.49
C ALA A 943 -16.17 81.53 27.99
N SER A 944 -15.47 82.39 28.72
CA SER A 944 -16.01 83.65 29.24
C SER A 944 -16.04 84.76 28.17
N ASN A 945 -17.23 85.33 27.87
CA ASN A 945 -17.42 86.39 26.85
C ASN A 945 -17.77 87.77 27.48
N THR A 946 -16.79 88.62 27.78
CA THR A 946 -16.97 89.99 28.32
C THR A 946 -16.87 91.11 27.26
N PHE A 947 -17.61 92.23 27.40
CA PHE A 947 -17.47 93.44 26.55
C PHE A 947 -16.08 94.05 26.77
N ASP A 948 -15.23 94.03 25.73
CA ASP A 948 -13.85 94.50 25.84
C ASP A 948 -13.80 96.04 25.80
N ALA A 949 -13.94 96.66 26.96
CA ALA A 949 -13.86 98.11 27.12
C ALA A 949 -12.52 98.71 26.65
N GLY A 950 -11.45 97.90 26.54
CA GLY A 950 -10.14 98.36 26.07
C GLY A 950 -10.13 98.74 24.59
N ARG A 951 -11.14 98.31 23.83
CA ARG A 951 -11.28 98.60 22.39
C ARG A 951 -12.38 99.61 22.06
N PHE A 952 -13.08 100.11 23.07
CA PHE A 952 -14.15 101.11 22.91
C PHE A 952 -13.62 102.51 23.20
N VAL A 953 -13.69 103.41 22.22
CA VAL A 953 -13.12 104.76 22.30
C VAL A 953 -14.22 105.81 22.19
N TYR A 954 -14.17 106.87 23.00
CA TYR A 954 -15.11 107.99 22.95
C TYR A 954 -14.42 109.33 23.24
N TYR A 955 -14.69 110.36 22.44
CA TYR A 955 -14.09 111.69 22.58
C TYR A 955 -14.85 112.78 21.79
N PRO A 956 -14.66 114.08 22.12
CA PRO A 956 -14.03 114.58 23.35
C PRO A 956 -14.96 114.41 24.57
N ASN A 957 -14.37 114.26 25.76
CA ASN A 957 -15.08 114.31 27.03
C ASN A 957 -14.22 115.07 28.06
N PRO A 958 -14.54 116.32 28.43
CA PRO A 958 -15.83 116.99 28.25
C PRO A 958 -16.20 117.33 26.79
N VAL A 959 -17.49 117.21 26.46
CA VAL A 959 -18.06 117.44 25.12
C VAL A 959 -18.81 118.77 25.08
N LYS A 960 -18.71 119.53 23.97
CA LYS A 960 -19.47 120.79 23.78
C LYS A 960 -20.67 120.65 22.85
N HIS A 961 -20.51 119.97 21.72
CA HIS A 961 -21.59 119.83 20.73
C HIS A 961 -21.74 118.40 20.25
N SER A 962 -20.66 117.68 20.00
CA SER A 962 -20.73 116.33 19.40
C SER A 962 -19.74 115.37 20.05
N LEU A 963 -20.20 114.18 20.44
CA LEU A 963 -19.41 113.10 21.03
C LEU A 963 -19.20 112.00 19.98
N THR A 964 -17.96 111.79 19.56
CA THR A 964 -17.58 110.68 18.66
C THR A 964 -17.34 109.42 19.47
N VAL A 965 -17.81 108.29 18.95
CA VAL A 965 -17.68 106.95 19.54
C VAL A 965 -17.27 105.96 18.49
N SER A 966 -16.33 105.07 18.83
CA SER A 966 -15.81 104.04 17.92
C SER A 966 -15.56 102.73 18.67
N TYR A 967 -15.87 101.63 17.99
CA TYR A 967 -15.70 100.26 18.49
C TYR A 967 -15.36 99.31 17.33
N ASP A 968 -14.59 98.26 17.60
CA ASP A 968 -14.25 97.24 16.59
C ASP A 968 -15.44 96.33 16.21
N LYS A 969 -16.58 96.49 16.89
CA LYS A 969 -17.87 95.84 16.60
C LYS A 969 -18.99 96.85 16.45
N ASN A 970 -20.09 96.44 15.82
CA ASN A 970 -21.24 97.30 15.56
C ASN A 970 -21.86 97.86 16.85
N ILE A 971 -22.02 99.19 16.95
CA ILE A 971 -22.73 99.84 18.06
C ILE A 971 -24.17 100.04 17.59
N ASP A 972 -25.12 99.35 18.22
CA ASP A 972 -26.51 99.39 17.77
C ASP A 972 -27.18 100.70 18.19
N LYS A 973 -27.02 101.09 19.46
CA LYS A 973 -27.59 102.34 19.99
C LYS A 973 -26.83 102.91 21.19
N ALA A 974 -27.06 104.20 21.44
CA ALA A 974 -26.63 104.94 22.61
C ALA A 974 -27.83 105.61 23.29
N GLN A 975 -27.98 105.38 24.60
CA GLN A 975 -29.00 106.04 25.42
C GLN A 975 -28.32 107.01 26.38
N ILE A 976 -28.64 108.29 26.28
CA ILE A 976 -28.09 109.36 27.12
C ILE A 976 -29.07 109.62 28.26
N MET A 977 -28.59 109.48 29.48
CA MET A 977 -29.36 109.64 30.71
C MET A 977 -28.80 110.76 31.56
N ASN A 978 -29.67 111.56 32.18
CA ASN A 978 -29.24 112.47 33.23
C ASN A 978 -28.81 111.68 34.49
N LEU A 979 -28.22 112.35 35.49
CA LEU A 979 -27.75 111.67 36.71
C LEU A 979 -28.88 111.08 37.57
N LEU A 980 -30.15 111.40 37.31
CA LEU A 980 -31.30 110.78 37.95
C LEU A 980 -31.75 109.49 37.21
N GLY A 981 -31.03 109.08 36.16
CA GLY A 981 -31.31 107.88 35.37
C GLY A 981 -32.42 108.05 34.33
N GLN A 982 -32.97 109.26 34.17
CA GLN A 982 -33.97 109.52 33.14
C GLN A 982 -33.28 109.64 31.78
N VAL A 983 -33.78 108.90 30.78
CA VAL A 983 -33.31 109.01 29.40
C VAL A 983 -33.72 110.36 28.84
N VAL A 984 -32.74 111.19 28.50
CA VAL A 984 -32.95 112.53 27.95
C VAL A 984 -32.78 112.55 26.43
N LYS A 985 -32.07 111.56 25.86
CA LYS A 985 -31.92 111.39 24.41
C LYS A 985 -31.57 109.95 24.08
N ASP A 986 -32.23 109.41 23.07
CA ASP A 986 -31.92 108.10 22.48
C ASP A 986 -31.39 108.30 21.06
N VAL A 987 -30.33 107.56 20.73
CA VAL A 987 -29.68 107.62 19.42
C VAL A 987 -29.43 106.23 18.91
N THR A 988 -30.03 105.91 17.77
CA THR A 988 -29.71 104.69 17.01
C THR A 988 -28.46 104.95 16.18
N ILE A 989 -27.48 104.04 16.26
CA ILE A 989 -26.17 104.21 15.62
C ILE A 989 -26.00 103.20 14.48
N ASN A 990 -26.17 101.91 14.76
CA ASN A 990 -25.98 100.78 13.84
C ASN A 990 -24.72 100.92 12.95
N ALA A 991 -23.60 101.29 13.57
CA ALA A 991 -22.30 101.42 12.92
C ALA A 991 -21.18 101.16 13.94
N THR A 992 -19.98 100.82 13.46
CA THR A 992 -18.78 100.68 14.29
C THR A 992 -18.25 102.03 14.78
N GLU A 993 -18.58 103.13 14.11
CA GLU A 993 -18.21 104.48 14.51
C GLU A 993 -19.37 105.46 14.22
N SER A 994 -19.59 106.41 15.12
CA SER A 994 -20.60 107.44 14.95
C SER A 994 -20.33 108.67 15.80
N THR A 995 -21.00 109.77 15.46
CA THR A 995 -20.94 111.01 16.22
C THR A 995 -22.33 111.36 16.73
N ILE A 996 -22.46 111.47 18.05
CA ILE A 996 -23.69 111.77 18.76
C ILE A 996 -23.77 113.26 19.02
N ASP A 997 -24.82 113.91 18.52
CA ASP A 997 -25.10 115.32 18.82
C ASP A 997 -25.60 115.49 20.27
N MET A 998 -24.86 116.28 21.03
CA MET A 998 -25.09 116.62 22.43
C MET A 998 -25.43 118.11 22.61
N SER A 999 -25.48 118.91 21.53
CA SER A 999 -25.62 120.38 21.60
C SER A 999 -26.91 120.86 22.26
N SER A 1000 -28.00 120.10 22.08
CA SER A 1000 -29.32 120.40 22.65
C SER A 1000 -29.43 120.08 24.15
N LEU A 1001 -28.41 119.49 24.76
CA LEU A 1001 -28.42 119.12 26.17
C LEU A 1001 -27.80 120.24 27.02
N PRO A 1002 -28.42 120.60 28.17
CA PRO A 1002 -27.83 121.55 29.11
C PRO A 1002 -26.45 121.12 29.60
N THR A 1003 -25.63 122.08 30.01
CA THR A 1003 -24.33 121.82 30.66
C THR A 1003 -24.53 120.97 31.92
N GLY A 1004 -23.76 119.88 32.05
CA GLY A 1004 -23.91 118.93 33.15
C GLY A 1004 -23.32 117.55 32.84
N ALA A 1005 -23.35 116.65 33.83
CA ALA A 1005 -22.89 115.27 33.64
C ALA A 1005 -24.04 114.35 33.21
N TYR A 1006 -23.73 113.43 32.30
CA TYR A 1006 -24.64 112.44 31.75
C TYR A 1006 -24.01 111.05 31.79
N ILE A 1007 -24.85 110.02 31.92
CA ILE A 1007 -24.45 108.63 31.70
C ILE A 1007 -24.91 108.22 30.32
N VAL A 1008 -24.00 107.71 29.50
CA VAL A 1008 -24.33 107.18 28.17
C VAL A 1008 -24.15 105.68 28.17
N LYS A 1009 -25.24 104.96 27.86
CA LYS A 1009 -25.28 103.50 27.75
C LYS A 1009 -25.23 103.09 26.30
N PHE A 1010 -24.17 102.38 25.91
CA PHE A 1010 -23.98 101.79 24.59
C PHE A 1010 -24.39 100.33 24.60
N THR A 1011 -25.03 99.89 23.51
CA THR A 1011 -25.40 98.48 23.30
C THR A 1011 -24.80 97.99 21.98
N SER A 1012 -24.18 96.82 22.01
CA SER A 1012 -23.67 96.09 20.84
C SER A 1012 -24.13 94.63 20.94
N ASN A 1013 -25.03 94.23 20.06
CA ASN A 1013 -25.87 93.04 20.19
C ASN A 1013 -26.58 92.97 21.55
N THR A 1014 -26.21 92.01 22.39
CA THR A 1014 -26.74 91.83 23.76
C THR A 1014 -25.83 92.42 24.83
N GLN A 1015 -24.66 92.93 24.45
CA GLN A 1015 -23.66 93.45 25.37
C GLN A 1015 -23.84 94.95 25.61
N VAL A 1016 -23.54 95.41 26.82
CA VAL A 1016 -23.76 96.79 27.24
C VAL A 1016 -22.49 97.35 27.87
N GLN A 1017 -22.17 98.60 27.54
CA GLN A 1017 -21.16 99.38 28.24
C GLN A 1017 -21.71 100.76 28.60
N THR A 1018 -21.45 101.22 29.82
CA THR A 1018 -21.87 102.55 30.29
C THR A 1018 -20.67 103.44 30.57
N ILE A 1019 -20.71 104.67 30.08
CA ILE A 1019 -19.68 105.67 30.33
C ILE A 1019 -20.29 106.94 30.92
N LYS A 1020 -19.47 107.75 31.58
CA LYS A 1020 -19.85 109.08 32.05
C LYS A 1020 -19.30 110.15 31.11
N VAL A 1021 -20.18 111.03 30.64
CA VAL A 1021 -19.86 112.14 29.73
C VAL A 1021 -20.22 113.46 30.38
N ILE A 1022 -19.32 114.44 30.35
CA ILE A 1022 -19.52 115.79 30.86
C ILE A 1022 -19.82 116.70 29.67
N LYS A 1023 -21.02 117.30 29.64
CA LYS A 1023 -21.42 118.32 28.67
C LYS A 1023 -21.05 119.70 29.21
N GLU A 1024 -20.21 120.43 28.48
CA GLU A 1024 -19.84 121.83 28.75
C GLU A 1024 -20.78 122.82 28.08
#